data_AF-A0A5F2AZ73-F1
#
_entry.id   AF-A0A5F2AZ73-F1
#
_cell.length_a   1.000
_cell.length_b   1.000
_cell.length_c   1.000
_cell.angle_alpha   90.00
_cell.angle_beta   90.00
_cell.angle_gamma   90.00
#
_symmetry.space_group_name_H-M   'P 1'
#
loop_
_entity.id
_entity.type
_entity.pdbx_description
1 polymer ?
#
loop_
_entity_poly.entity_id
_entity_poly.type
_entity_poly.pdbx_seq_one_letter_code
_entity_poly.pdbx_strand_id
1 'polypeptide(L)'
;EAYKAGVKEYLSSRKEERLSGKEIESYFDDLEKKLVVLRNKYFHLPPKEKNDPVSLEKFFHSEVPGIAGYLKELKKSALNPNITDSVKREKIINTLLTQVRRLDERTYKGERIYEIGGAIPKHYISYFYVSESGTKIYEVGFRYESLREYLHSTGKILYISAICILLLVLFGFRFFFQGALLNPLEEVVIGLREANSGNLEYRLQVKVEDEIGFIARSFNRMARSIQAAKKRLEQYADELEEKVKERTKELQQTLEEVQELKQQQDGDYFLTSLLIKPLGSNKARQENVKVDFLIEQKKKFSFRRFNDEIGGDINISNGIELQDRYYTVFLNADAMGKSMQGAGGALVLGAVFESIIERTRMAATMKEQSPERWLKNAFLELHKVFESFDGSMLVSLVLGVVDDEAGLLYFINAEHPWTVLYRDGIASFIEDDLMFRKLGTTGMEGTVFIKTFQMEPGDIIIAGSDGRDDLLVGTDRDGGRIINDDEKLFLRQVEDASGELQSIYEGIRKHGALTDDLSLVRVSFKENLSQSKIALAHEREQIRELLKKAKEGAGNKEIEEAISYLEQAETLNDQIPEVKKLFVSLFLKKKDYKNAAIYAEDYLNLKPVDKEILYIASTAARKSGSFQKALDFGERLKLREPNHIKNLVNLAQIYIALKNYKRAMEMVDVALSVDPKHEVILKIQDVLRKYSHNMAETES
;
A
#
# COMPACT_ATOMS: atom_id res chain seq x y z
N GLU A 1 14.10 -28.70 66.04
CA GLU A 1 14.82 -27.74 65.17
C GLU A 1 14.19 -27.49 63.80
N ALA A 2 13.99 -28.48 62.92
CA ALA A 2 13.46 -28.20 61.56
C ALA A 2 12.10 -27.47 61.55
N TYR A 3 11.10 -27.94 62.31
CA TYR A 3 9.82 -27.24 62.48
C TYR A 3 9.98 -25.81 63.02
N LYS A 4 10.91 -25.62 63.97
CA LYS A 4 11.19 -24.31 64.56
C LYS A 4 11.84 -23.36 63.54
N ALA A 5 12.77 -23.85 62.72
CA ALA A 5 13.40 -23.08 61.64
C ALA A 5 12.37 -22.68 60.58
N GLY A 6 11.50 -23.61 60.18
CA GLY A 6 10.41 -23.34 59.25
C GLY A 6 9.42 -22.32 59.78
N VAL A 7 8.97 -22.46 61.02
CA VAL A 7 8.10 -21.46 61.66
C VAL A 7 8.80 -20.10 61.75
N LYS A 8 10.04 -20.02 62.21
CA LYS A 8 10.78 -18.74 62.30
C LYS A 8 10.89 -18.04 60.95
N GLU A 9 11.22 -18.78 59.89
CA GLU A 9 11.33 -18.21 58.55
C GLU A 9 9.96 -17.75 58.03
N TYR A 10 8.93 -18.58 58.21
CA TYR A 10 7.54 -18.22 57.88
C TYR A 10 7.11 -16.93 58.58
N LEU A 11 7.34 -16.84 59.89
CA LEU A 11 7.06 -15.65 60.68
C LEU A 11 7.86 -14.44 60.19
N SER A 12 9.16 -14.59 59.91
CA SER A 12 10.01 -13.48 59.43
C SER A 12 9.61 -12.95 58.05
N SER A 13 9.04 -13.79 57.20
CA SER A 13 8.54 -13.38 55.88
C SER A 13 7.27 -12.53 55.98
N ARG A 14 6.54 -12.65 57.09
CA ARG A 14 5.33 -11.86 57.38
C ARG A 14 5.77 -10.63 58.18
N LYS A 15 5.72 -9.44 57.60
CA LYS A 15 6.11 -8.16 58.24
C LYS A 15 5.17 -7.70 59.38
N GLU A 16 4.41 -8.61 59.98
CA GLU A 16 3.35 -8.31 60.96
C GLU A 16 3.75 -8.75 62.37
N GLU A 17 3.56 -7.89 63.37
CA GLU A 17 3.99 -8.16 64.75
C GLU A 17 3.10 -9.17 65.52
N ARG A 18 1.93 -9.57 64.99
CA ARG A 18 1.07 -10.61 65.61
C ARG A 18 0.30 -11.44 64.57
N LEU A 19 0.48 -12.76 64.61
CA LEU A 19 -0.26 -13.76 63.81
C LEU A 19 -1.29 -14.52 64.68
N SER A 20 -2.41 -14.94 64.09
CA SER A 20 -3.46 -15.69 64.80
C SER A 20 -3.15 -17.20 64.88
N GLY A 21 -3.64 -17.88 65.94
CA GLY A 21 -3.40 -19.31 66.14
C GLY A 21 -3.89 -20.20 64.98
N LYS A 22 -5.00 -19.82 64.34
CA LYS A 22 -5.53 -20.56 63.18
C LYS A 22 -4.64 -20.47 61.95
N GLU A 23 -3.92 -19.37 61.77
CA GLU A 23 -2.99 -19.23 60.64
C GLU A 23 -1.75 -20.11 60.84
N ILE A 24 -1.34 -20.31 62.09
CA ILE A 24 -0.26 -21.26 62.44
C ILE A 24 -0.73 -22.70 62.25
N GLU A 25 -1.96 -23.05 62.66
CA GLU A 25 -2.53 -24.39 62.40
C GLU A 25 -2.64 -24.68 60.90
N SER A 26 -3.12 -23.70 60.13
CA SER A 26 -3.20 -23.81 58.66
C SER A 26 -1.81 -24.00 58.03
N TYR A 27 -0.78 -23.30 58.54
CA TYR A 27 0.60 -23.52 58.12
C TYR A 27 1.06 -24.96 58.40
N PHE A 28 0.75 -25.53 59.56
CA PHE A 28 1.12 -26.91 59.88
C PHE A 28 0.36 -27.95 59.05
N ASP A 29 -0.93 -27.76 58.78
CA ASP A 29 -1.70 -28.64 57.91
C ASP A 29 -1.18 -28.60 56.46
N ASP A 30 -0.81 -27.42 55.94
CA ASP A 30 -0.20 -27.28 54.61
C ASP A 30 1.21 -27.90 54.57
N LEU A 31 2.01 -27.67 55.62
CA LEU A 31 3.32 -28.30 55.77
C LEU A 31 3.18 -29.83 55.79
N GLU A 32 2.23 -30.39 56.54
CA GLU A 32 2.00 -31.83 56.64
C GLU A 32 1.63 -32.45 55.28
N LYS A 33 0.68 -31.85 54.55
CA LYS A 33 0.31 -32.32 53.21
C LYS A 33 1.52 -32.34 52.28
N LYS A 34 2.33 -31.28 52.31
CA LYS A 34 3.54 -31.18 51.49
C LYS A 34 4.62 -32.17 51.92
N LEU A 35 4.78 -32.42 53.21
CA LEU A 35 5.72 -33.44 53.71
C LEU A 35 5.29 -34.86 53.33
N VAL A 36 3.99 -35.18 53.32
CA VAL A 36 3.50 -36.49 52.83
C VAL A 36 3.81 -36.65 51.34
N VAL A 37 3.58 -35.62 50.53
CA VAL A 37 3.92 -35.64 49.10
C VAL A 37 5.44 -35.80 48.91
N LEU A 38 6.25 -35.06 49.66
CA LEU A 38 7.71 -35.19 49.62
C LEU A 38 8.15 -36.57 50.09
N ARG A 39 7.54 -37.15 51.13
CA ARG A 39 7.83 -38.53 51.58
C ARG A 39 7.56 -39.52 50.47
N ASN A 40 6.41 -39.41 49.79
CA ASN A 40 6.05 -40.33 48.72
C ASN A 40 6.99 -40.15 47.52
N LYS A 41 7.33 -38.90 47.15
CA LYS A 41 8.34 -38.63 46.12
C LYS A 41 9.70 -39.22 46.49
N TYR A 42 10.14 -39.03 47.74
CA TYR A 42 11.39 -39.62 48.23
C TYR A 42 11.33 -41.15 48.20
N PHE A 43 10.23 -41.76 48.65
CA PHE A 43 10.06 -43.20 48.64
C PHE A 43 10.25 -43.78 47.23
N HIS A 44 9.69 -43.12 46.21
CA HIS A 44 9.78 -43.52 44.81
C HIS A 44 11.06 -43.08 44.08
N LEU A 45 11.97 -42.33 44.71
CA LEU A 45 13.26 -42.02 44.10
C LEU A 45 14.08 -43.30 43.86
N PRO A 46 14.79 -43.41 42.72
CA PRO A 46 15.70 -44.51 42.46
C PRO A 46 16.81 -44.63 43.52
N PRO A 47 17.27 -45.84 43.88
CA PRO A 47 18.29 -46.04 44.92
C PRO A 47 19.61 -45.29 44.67
N LYS A 48 19.98 -45.06 43.40
CA LYS A 48 21.18 -44.30 43.03
C LYS A 48 21.06 -42.82 43.39
N GLU A 49 19.90 -42.21 43.14
CA GLU A 49 19.63 -40.79 43.42
C GLU A 49 19.45 -40.52 44.92
N LYS A 50 18.94 -41.50 45.67
CA LYS A 50 18.85 -41.44 47.14
C LYS A 50 20.21 -41.37 47.84
N ASN A 51 21.29 -41.78 47.16
CA ASN A 51 22.65 -41.81 47.72
C ASN A 51 23.57 -40.74 47.13
N ASP A 52 23.14 -40.03 46.08
CA ASP A 52 23.88 -38.94 45.46
C ASP A 52 23.64 -37.61 46.20
N PRO A 53 24.68 -36.99 46.80
CA PRO A 53 24.54 -35.74 47.54
C PRO A 53 23.98 -34.59 46.69
N VAL A 54 24.28 -34.55 45.39
CA VAL A 54 23.85 -33.46 44.49
C VAL A 54 22.36 -33.58 44.18
N SER A 55 21.87 -34.79 43.95
CA SER A 55 20.45 -35.06 43.73
C SER A 55 19.61 -34.77 44.97
N LEU A 56 20.11 -35.17 46.15
CA LEU A 56 19.47 -34.84 47.43
C LEU A 56 19.50 -33.33 47.73
N GLU A 57 20.57 -32.63 47.35
CA GLU A 57 20.67 -31.19 47.52
C GLU A 57 19.58 -30.44 46.74
N LYS A 58 19.27 -30.89 45.52
CA LYS A 58 18.13 -30.36 44.75
C LYS A 58 16.79 -30.74 45.39
N PHE A 59 16.66 -31.95 45.94
CA PHE A 59 15.40 -32.43 46.53
C PHE A 59 14.95 -31.61 47.74
N PHE A 60 15.90 -31.12 48.55
CA PHE A 60 15.62 -30.30 49.73
C PHE A 60 15.59 -28.79 49.45
N HIS A 61 15.50 -28.39 48.17
CA HIS A 61 15.35 -27.00 47.80
C HIS A 61 13.88 -26.61 47.62
N SER A 62 13.48 -25.48 48.20
CA SER A 62 12.15 -24.89 48.05
C SER A 62 12.28 -23.38 48.15
N GLU A 63 11.55 -22.65 47.31
CA GLU A 63 11.49 -21.18 47.35
C GLU A 63 10.38 -20.67 48.29
N VAL A 64 9.48 -21.54 48.76
CA VAL A 64 8.36 -21.16 49.63
C VAL A 64 8.85 -20.85 51.04
N PRO A 65 8.65 -19.61 51.55
CA PRO A 65 9.07 -19.22 52.90
C PRO A 65 8.46 -20.14 53.97
N GLY A 66 9.29 -20.60 54.90
CA GLY A 66 8.91 -21.52 55.97
C GLY A 66 9.07 -22.99 55.63
N ILE A 67 8.75 -23.42 54.40
CA ILE A 67 9.12 -24.77 53.94
C ILE A 67 10.60 -24.80 53.58
N ALA A 68 11.10 -23.72 52.95
CA ALA A 68 12.51 -23.53 52.66
C ALA A 68 13.38 -23.68 53.92
N GLY A 69 13.01 -23.01 55.00
CA GLY A 69 13.69 -23.05 56.29
C GLY A 69 13.61 -24.41 56.96
N TYR A 70 12.45 -25.08 56.87
CA TYR A 70 12.29 -26.46 57.34
C TYR A 70 13.22 -27.42 56.59
N LEU A 71 13.20 -27.39 55.26
CA LEU A 71 14.01 -28.27 54.42
C LEU A 71 15.50 -27.94 54.50
N LYS A 72 15.87 -26.67 54.73
CA LYS A 72 17.26 -26.25 54.95
C LYS A 72 17.85 -26.86 56.23
N GLU A 73 17.09 -26.87 57.32
CA GLU A 73 17.54 -27.48 58.57
C GLU A 73 17.51 -29.02 58.49
N LEU A 74 16.54 -29.57 57.77
CA LEU A 74 16.46 -31.00 57.48
C LEU A 74 17.64 -31.46 56.60
N LYS A 75 18.02 -30.68 55.59
CA LYS A 75 19.22 -30.89 54.76
C LYS A 75 20.47 -30.96 55.62
N LYS A 76 20.66 -30.01 56.54
CA LYS A 76 21.81 -29.98 57.45
C LYS A 76 21.89 -31.24 58.31
N SER A 77 20.75 -31.77 58.75
CA SER A 77 20.67 -32.98 59.56
C SER A 77 20.86 -34.27 58.74
N ALA A 78 20.30 -34.31 57.53
CA ALA A 78 20.34 -35.49 56.65
C ALA A 78 21.68 -35.65 55.90
N LEU A 79 22.35 -34.54 55.55
CA LEU A 79 23.64 -34.52 54.83
C LEU A 79 24.83 -34.24 55.76
N ASN A 80 24.69 -34.48 57.07
CA ASN A 80 25.79 -34.31 58.02
C ASN A 80 26.94 -35.29 57.68
N PRO A 81 28.18 -34.81 57.45
CA PRO A 81 29.30 -35.65 57.02
C PRO A 81 29.70 -36.75 58.03
N ASN A 82 29.28 -36.65 59.29
CA ASN A 82 29.51 -37.68 60.31
C ASN A 82 28.55 -38.88 60.23
N ILE A 83 27.57 -38.87 59.33
CA ILE A 83 26.62 -39.99 59.11
C ILE A 83 26.92 -40.64 57.76
N THR A 84 27.80 -41.65 57.80
CA THR A 84 28.22 -42.46 56.64
C THR A 84 27.31 -43.65 56.33
N ASP A 85 26.41 -44.02 57.25
CA ASP A 85 25.47 -45.14 57.08
C ASP A 85 24.19 -44.72 56.35
N SER A 86 23.99 -45.24 55.14
CA SER A 86 22.84 -44.93 54.27
C SER A 86 21.51 -45.34 54.89
N VAL A 87 21.47 -46.42 55.68
CA VAL A 87 20.24 -46.90 56.34
C VAL A 87 19.84 -45.93 57.44
N LYS A 88 20.82 -45.41 58.17
CA LYS A 88 20.61 -44.42 59.22
C LYS A 88 20.13 -43.08 58.64
N ARG A 89 20.68 -42.69 57.49
CA ARG A 89 20.23 -41.51 56.72
C ARG A 89 18.80 -41.67 56.22
N GLU A 90 18.47 -42.81 55.62
CA GLU A 90 17.11 -43.09 55.15
C GLU A 90 16.09 -43.12 56.29
N LYS A 91 16.47 -43.69 57.44
CA LYS A 91 15.63 -43.66 58.64
C LYS A 91 15.37 -42.24 59.11
N ILE A 92 16.40 -41.38 59.16
CA ILE A 92 16.26 -39.96 59.52
C ILE A 92 15.32 -39.24 58.55
N ILE A 93 15.49 -39.43 57.25
CA ILE A 93 14.64 -38.78 56.23
C ILE A 93 13.19 -39.27 56.36
N ASN A 94 12.97 -40.58 56.45
CA ASN A 94 11.61 -41.13 56.57
C ASN A 94 10.92 -40.70 57.87
N THR A 95 11.66 -40.66 58.99
CA THR A 95 11.13 -40.19 60.28
C THR A 95 10.77 -38.71 60.25
N LEU A 96 11.60 -37.86 59.63
CA LEU A 96 11.32 -36.42 59.57
C LEU A 96 10.23 -36.07 58.55
N LEU A 97 10.01 -36.92 57.55
CA LEU A 97 8.89 -36.80 56.61
C LEU A 97 7.64 -37.56 57.08
N THR A 98 7.62 -38.14 58.28
CA THR A 98 6.45 -38.89 58.78
C THR A 98 5.32 -37.95 59.21
N GLN A 99 4.09 -38.41 59.04
CA GLN A 99 2.88 -37.67 59.41
C GLN A 99 2.83 -37.41 60.93
N VAL A 100 2.37 -36.22 61.31
CA VAL A 100 2.10 -35.88 62.72
C VAL A 100 0.81 -36.58 63.14
N ARG A 101 0.92 -37.60 64.01
CA ARG A 101 -0.25 -38.35 64.51
C ARG A 101 -0.99 -37.56 65.59
N ARG A 102 -2.32 -37.62 65.59
CA ARG A 102 -3.17 -36.90 66.55
C ARG A 102 -3.62 -37.81 67.70
N LEU A 103 -3.98 -37.19 68.82
CA LEU A 103 -4.57 -37.88 69.97
C LEU A 103 -5.90 -38.55 69.55
N ASP A 104 -6.17 -39.76 70.05
CA ASP A 104 -7.39 -40.57 69.81
C ASP A 104 -7.56 -41.21 68.42
N GLU A 105 -6.53 -41.18 67.59
CA GLU A 105 -6.55 -41.87 66.30
C GLU A 105 -6.43 -43.40 66.47
N ARG A 106 -7.50 -44.15 66.15
CA ARG A 106 -7.50 -45.64 66.22
C ARG A 106 -6.91 -46.26 64.96
N THR A 107 -5.84 -47.03 65.12
CA THR A 107 -5.20 -47.77 64.01
C THR A 107 -5.65 -49.22 63.95
N TYR A 108 -6.59 -49.53 63.06
CA TYR A 108 -7.14 -50.88 62.87
C TYR A 108 -6.21 -51.85 62.09
N LYS A 109 -4.98 -51.45 61.79
CA LYS A 109 -4.01 -52.29 61.07
C LYS A 109 -3.05 -52.93 62.06
N GLY A 110 -3.36 -54.17 62.42
CA GLY A 110 -2.45 -55.01 63.17
C GLY A 110 -1.13 -55.18 62.47
N GLU A 111 -0.04 -54.77 63.13
CA GLU A 111 1.28 -55.24 62.75
C GLU A 111 1.27 -56.77 62.82
N ARG A 112 1.60 -57.40 61.69
CA ARG A 112 1.87 -58.83 61.64
C ARG A 112 3.19 -59.07 62.35
N ILE A 113 3.13 -59.42 63.62
CA ILE A 113 4.33 -59.78 64.39
C ILE A 113 4.63 -61.24 64.11
N TYR A 114 5.76 -61.50 63.44
CA TYR A 114 6.33 -62.83 63.30
C TYR A 114 7.24 -63.08 64.50
N GLU A 115 6.89 -64.04 65.36
CA GLU A 115 7.85 -64.57 66.34
C GLU A 115 8.99 -65.26 65.56
N ILE A 116 10.25 -65.05 65.97
CA ILE A 116 11.42 -65.66 65.35
C ILE A 116 11.25 -67.20 65.41
N GLY A 117 10.95 -67.81 64.26
CA GLY A 117 10.70 -69.26 64.12
C GLY A 117 9.22 -69.69 63.94
N GLY A 118 8.25 -68.78 63.92
CA GLY A 118 6.82 -69.09 63.74
C GLY A 118 6.34 -68.97 62.27
N ALA A 119 5.56 -69.95 61.79
CA ALA A 119 5.13 -70.02 60.38
C ALA A 119 3.92 -69.13 60.01
N ILE A 120 3.19 -68.56 60.98
CA ILE A 120 1.96 -67.77 60.72
C ILE A 120 1.99 -66.48 61.57
N PRO A 121 1.76 -65.29 60.97
CA PRO A 121 1.76 -64.03 61.69
C PRO A 121 0.53 -63.87 62.60
N LYS A 122 0.76 -63.59 63.89
CA LYS A 122 -0.31 -63.31 64.86
C LYS A 122 -0.78 -61.86 64.69
N HIS A 123 -2.09 -61.66 64.53
CA HIS A 123 -2.68 -60.34 64.30
C HIS A 123 -3.13 -59.72 65.62
N TYR A 124 -2.68 -58.49 65.86
CA TYR A 124 -3.05 -57.68 67.02
C TYR A 124 -3.83 -56.44 66.60
N ILE A 125 -4.65 -55.88 67.47
CA ILE A 125 -5.23 -54.55 67.28
C ILE A 125 -4.56 -53.64 68.29
N SER A 126 -3.94 -52.55 67.84
CA SER A 126 -3.23 -51.62 68.71
C SER A 126 -3.94 -50.27 68.86
N TYR A 127 -3.78 -49.68 70.05
CA TYR A 127 -4.29 -48.36 70.40
C TYR A 127 -3.17 -47.50 70.97
N PHE A 128 -3.04 -46.28 70.45
CA PHE A 128 -2.08 -45.29 70.96
C PHE A 128 -2.72 -44.47 72.07
N TYR A 129 -2.09 -44.50 73.23
CA TYR A 129 -2.44 -43.69 74.39
C TYR A 129 -1.28 -42.75 74.71
N VAL A 130 -1.51 -41.44 74.62
CA VAL A 130 -0.52 -40.44 75.03
C VAL A 130 -0.71 -40.19 76.52
N SER A 131 0.36 -40.27 77.30
CA SER A 131 0.34 -39.91 78.72
C SER A 131 -0.19 -38.48 78.90
N GLU A 132 -0.97 -38.23 79.96
CA GLU A 132 -1.50 -36.88 80.28
C GLU A 132 -0.44 -35.78 80.36
N SER A 133 0.83 -36.13 80.60
CA SER A 133 1.96 -35.19 80.58
C SER A 133 2.46 -34.83 79.16
N GLY A 134 1.93 -35.45 78.10
CA GLY A 134 2.28 -35.22 76.70
C GLY A 134 3.65 -35.75 76.26
N THR A 135 4.45 -36.31 77.17
CA THR A 135 5.86 -36.66 76.91
C THR A 135 6.10 -38.08 76.39
N LYS A 136 5.14 -39.00 76.57
CA LYS A 136 5.26 -40.42 76.17
C LYS A 136 4.01 -40.92 75.48
N ILE A 137 4.19 -41.69 74.41
CA ILE A 137 3.13 -42.37 73.66
C ILE A 137 3.27 -43.87 73.92
N TYR A 138 2.22 -44.49 74.46
CA TYR A 138 2.12 -45.93 74.67
C TYR A 138 1.29 -46.55 73.55
N GLU A 139 1.67 -47.73 73.10
CA GLU A 139 0.88 -48.54 72.18
C GLU A 139 0.47 -49.84 72.88
N VAL A 140 -0.84 -50.10 72.97
CA VAL A 140 -1.37 -51.30 73.63
C VAL A 140 -2.03 -52.19 72.58
N GLY A 141 -1.56 -53.44 72.45
CA GLY A 141 -2.05 -54.41 71.48
C GLY A 141 -2.89 -55.56 72.08
N PHE A 142 -4.04 -55.86 71.48
CA PHE A 142 -4.91 -57.01 71.83
C PHE A 142 -4.89 -58.08 70.74
N ARG A 143 -4.94 -59.37 71.09
CA ARG A 143 -5.08 -60.46 70.08
C ARG A 143 -6.44 -60.36 69.41
N TYR A 144 -6.45 -60.44 68.07
CA TYR A 144 -7.67 -60.35 67.28
C TYR A 144 -8.71 -61.44 67.62
N GLU A 145 -8.25 -62.66 67.95
CA GLU A 145 -9.12 -63.79 68.27
C GLU A 145 -10.01 -63.52 69.49
N SER A 146 -9.46 -62.90 70.53
CA SER A 146 -10.20 -62.57 71.75
C SER A 146 -11.34 -61.59 71.50
N LEU A 147 -11.13 -60.64 70.58
CA LEU A 147 -12.19 -59.73 70.15
C LEU A 147 -13.29 -60.49 69.38
N ARG A 148 -12.89 -61.45 68.54
CA ARG A 148 -13.83 -62.22 67.71
C ARG A 148 -14.73 -63.12 68.53
N GLU A 149 -14.20 -63.79 69.56
CA GLU A 149 -15.01 -64.64 70.46
C GLU A 149 -16.06 -63.81 71.21
N TYR A 150 -15.68 -62.64 71.73
CA TYR A 150 -16.62 -61.73 72.40
C TYR A 150 -17.77 -61.29 71.49
N LEU A 151 -17.48 -61.01 70.22
CA LEU A 151 -18.49 -60.56 69.24
C LEU A 151 -19.39 -61.70 68.72
N HIS A 152 -18.99 -62.97 68.87
CA HIS A 152 -19.68 -64.09 68.22
C HIS A 152 -21.09 -64.35 68.77
N SER A 153 -21.28 -64.23 70.09
CA SER A 153 -22.58 -64.45 70.76
C SER A 153 -23.65 -63.44 70.30
N THR A 154 -23.30 -62.16 70.24
CA THR A 154 -24.15 -61.08 69.72
C THR A 154 -24.38 -61.23 68.21
N GLY A 155 -23.35 -61.64 67.45
CA GLY A 155 -23.44 -61.84 66.01
C GLY A 155 -24.47 -62.90 65.62
N LYS A 156 -24.58 -64.00 66.38
CA LYS A 156 -25.52 -65.09 66.08
C LYS A 156 -26.98 -64.65 66.04
N ILE A 157 -27.40 -63.80 66.98
CA ILE A 157 -28.78 -63.26 67.02
C ILE A 157 -29.02 -62.38 65.78
N LEU A 158 -28.04 -61.53 65.45
CA LEU A 158 -28.11 -60.66 64.28
C LEU A 158 -28.21 -61.45 62.96
N TYR A 159 -27.48 -62.56 62.83
CA TYR A 159 -27.57 -63.41 61.63
C TYR A 159 -28.95 -64.04 61.46
N ILE A 160 -29.56 -64.52 62.55
CA ILE A 160 -30.91 -65.10 62.49
C ILE A 160 -31.95 -64.03 62.14
N SER A 161 -31.88 -62.85 62.76
CA SER A 161 -32.78 -61.74 62.42
C SER A 161 -32.58 -61.28 60.97
N ALA A 162 -31.34 -61.27 60.48
CA ALA A 162 -31.04 -60.89 59.10
C ALA A 162 -31.65 -61.89 58.10
N ILE A 163 -31.63 -63.19 58.38
CA ILE A 163 -32.25 -64.22 57.52
C ILE A 163 -33.78 -64.06 57.49
N CYS A 164 -34.42 -63.81 58.64
CA CYS A 164 -35.86 -63.58 58.70
C CYS A 164 -36.27 -62.31 57.94
N ILE A 165 -35.52 -61.21 58.11
CA ILE A 165 -35.73 -59.96 57.35
C ILE A 165 -35.51 -60.21 55.86
N LEU A 166 -34.46 -60.95 55.49
CA LEU A 166 -34.17 -61.28 54.10
C LEU A 166 -35.33 -62.02 53.43
N LEU A 167 -35.94 -63.00 54.11
CA LEU A 167 -37.11 -63.71 53.60
C LEU A 167 -38.34 -62.80 53.48
N LEU A 168 -38.56 -61.93 54.47
CA LEU A 168 -39.66 -60.96 54.44
C LEU A 168 -39.49 -59.96 53.29
N VAL A 169 -38.27 -59.49 53.04
CA VAL A 169 -37.94 -58.64 51.89
C VAL A 169 -38.11 -59.41 50.59
N LEU A 170 -37.57 -60.62 50.45
CA LEU A 170 -37.64 -61.39 49.20
C LEU A 170 -39.08 -61.65 48.74
N PHE A 171 -39.99 -61.97 49.67
CA PHE A 171 -41.37 -62.30 49.32
C PHE A 171 -42.35 -61.13 49.49
N GLY A 172 -42.27 -60.39 50.59
CA GLY A 172 -43.19 -59.29 50.90
C GLY A 172 -42.97 -58.08 50.00
N PHE A 173 -41.71 -57.75 49.70
CA PHE A 173 -41.40 -56.61 48.83
C PHE A 173 -41.91 -56.83 47.41
N ARG A 174 -41.85 -58.06 46.88
CA ARG A 174 -42.32 -58.36 45.53
C ARG A 174 -43.83 -58.11 45.38
N PHE A 175 -44.64 -58.55 46.34
CA PHE A 175 -46.08 -58.31 46.30
C PHE A 175 -46.42 -56.83 46.47
N PHE A 176 -45.74 -56.12 47.37
CA PHE A 176 -45.95 -54.69 47.59
C PHE A 176 -45.54 -53.85 46.36
N PHE A 177 -44.35 -54.09 45.78
CA PHE A 177 -43.86 -53.35 44.62
C PHE A 177 -44.73 -53.57 43.38
N GLN A 178 -45.30 -54.77 43.22
CA GLN A 178 -46.15 -55.06 42.06
C GLN A 178 -47.43 -54.21 42.06
N GLY A 179 -48.10 -54.08 43.22
CA GLY A 179 -49.32 -53.29 43.34
C GLY A 179 -49.08 -51.77 43.42
N ALA A 180 -48.07 -51.35 44.17
CA ALA A 180 -47.85 -49.94 44.48
C ALA A 180 -47.01 -49.18 43.44
N LEU A 181 -46.11 -49.86 42.71
CA LEU A 181 -45.14 -49.18 41.84
C LEU A 181 -45.14 -49.68 40.39
N LEU A 182 -45.10 -50.99 40.15
CA LEU A 182 -45.00 -51.55 38.79
C LEU A 182 -46.25 -51.26 37.95
N ASN A 183 -47.45 -51.52 38.47
CA ASN A 183 -48.69 -51.29 37.69
C ASN A 183 -48.89 -49.80 37.33
N PRO A 184 -48.74 -48.83 38.26
CA PRO A 184 -48.80 -47.40 37.90
C PRO A 184 -47.69 -46.95 36.95
N LEU A 185 -46.48 -47.48 37.08
CA LEU A 185 -45.36 -47.17 36.18
C LEU A 185 -45.62 -47.68 34.76
N GLU A 186 -46.21 -48.87 34.62
CA GLU A 186 -46.59 -49.43 33.33
C GLU A 186 -47.64 -48.56 32.62
N GLU A 187 -48.64 -48.04 33.36
CA GLU A 187 -49.59 -47.06 32.82
C GLU A 187 -48.89 -45.78 32.33
N VAL A 188 -47.91 -45.25 33.08
CA VAL A 188 -47.10 -44.09 32.67
C VAL A 188 -46.27 -44.39 31.42
N VAL A 189 -45.67 -45.58 31.32
CA VAL A 189 -44.90 -46.01 30.14
C VAL A 189 -45.81 -46.15 28.91
N ILE A 190 -47.03 -46.67 29.08
CA ILE A 190 -48.03 -46.70 28.01
C ILE A 190 -48.38 -45.27 27.57
N GLY A 191 -48.61 -44.35 28.51
CA GLY A 191 -48.85 -42.94 28.18
C GLY A 191 -47.69 -42.28 27.45
N LEU A 192 -46.45 -42.56 27.85
CA LEU A 192 -45.25 -42.11 27.14
C LEU A 192 -45.15 -42.70 25.72
N ARG A 193 -45.51 -43.97 25.55
CA ARG A 193 -45.53 -44.63 24.23
C ARG A 193 -46.59 -44.01 23.32
N GLU A 194 -47.78 -43.70 23.84
CA GLU A 194 -48.84 -42.99 23.11
C GLU A 194 -48.44 -41.56 22.73
N ALA A 195 -47.77 -40.81 23.63
CA ALA A 195 -47.24 -39.50 23.29
C ALA A 195 -46.15 -39.59 22.21
N ASN A 196 -45.29 -40.62 22.27
CA ASN A 196 -44.23 -40.84 21.28
C ASN A 196 -44.76 -41.32 19.91
N SER A 197 -45.92 -42.00 19.88
CA SER A 197 -46.61 -42.37 18.63
C SER A 197 -47.38 -41.20 18.01
N GLY A 198 -47.36 -40.01 18.64
CA GLY A 198 -47.97 -38.77 18.13
C GLY A 198 -49.36 -38.48 18.72
N ASN A 199 -49.90 -39.36 19.56
CA ASN A 199 -51.19 -39.19 20.23
C ASN A 199 -51.04 -38.35 21.52
N LEU A 200 -50.90 -37.04 21.36
CA LEU A 200 -50.82 -36.10 22.48
C LEU A 200 -52.18 -35.82 23.16
N GLU A 201 -53.27 -36.48 22.74
CA GLU A 201 -54.59 -36.39 23.38
C GLU A 201 -54.76 -37.38 24.54
N TYR A 202 -53.95 -38.45 24.59
CA TYR A 202 -53.97 -39.42 25.67
C TYR A 202 -53.69 -38.76 27.04
N ARG A 203 -54.44 -39.14 28.07
CA ARG A 203 -54.31 -38.60 29.44
C ARG A 203 -54.18 -39.74 30.43
N LEU A 204 -53.16 -39.65 31.29
CA LEU A 204 -52.99 -40.58 32.40
C LEU A 204 -54.01 -40.29 33.51
N GLN A 205 -54.67 -41.34 34.02
CA GLN A 205 -55.56 -41.24 35.17
C GLN A 205 -54.76 -41.25 36.47
N VAL A 206 -55.05 -40.33 37.39
CA VAL A 206 -54.35 -40.22 38.67
C VAL A 206 -55.09 -41.07 39.71
N LYS A 207 -54.54 -42.23 40.06
CA LYS A 207 -55.14 -43.16 41.05
C LYS A 207 -54.60 -42.98 42.47
N VAL A 208 -53.41 -42.40 42.63
CA VAL A 208 -52.71 -42.22 43.91
C VAL A 208 -52.19 -40.78 44.02
N GLU A 209 -52.24 -40.18 45.22
CA GLU A 209 -51.78 -38.82 45.47
C GLU A 209 -50.31 -38.76 45.95
N ASP A 210 -49.43 -39.49 45.28
CA ASP A 210 -47.99 -39.57 45.58
C ASP A 210 -47.12 -39.00 44.43
N GLU A 211 -45.83 -39.30 44.42
CA GLU A 211 -44.87 -38.92 43.38
C GLU A 211 -45.24 -39.50 42.00
N ILE A 212 -45.83 -40.69 41.94
CA ILE A 212 -46.31 -41.26 40.68
C ILE A 212 -47.54 -40.49 40.18
N GLY A 213 -48.44 -40.11 41.10
CA GLY A 213 -49.52 -39.17 40.81
C GLY A 213 -49.01 -37.81 40.32
N PHE A 214 -47.91 -37.31 40.89
CA PHE A 214 -47.24 -36.09 40.43
C PHE A 214 -46.65 -36.25 39.02
N ILE A 215 -46.04 -37.39 38.71
CA ILE A 215 -45.52 -37.70 37.36
C ILE A 215 -46.67 -37.73 36.35
N ALA A 216 -47.79 -38.40 36.68
CA ALA A 216 -48.97 -38.42 35.80
C ALA A 216 -49.52 -37.02 35.52
N ARG A 217 -49.59 -36.15 36.54
CA ARG A 217 -49.98 -34.72 36.38
C ARG A 217 -48.97 -33.93 35.54
N SER A 218 -47.67 -34.14 35.77
CA SER A 218 -46.59 -33.47 35.05
C SER A 218 -46.52 -33.89 33.58
N PHE A 219 -46.72 -35.18 33.30
CA PHE A 219 -46.89 -35.71 31.95
C PHE A 219 -48.10 -35.07 31.25
N ASN A 220 -49.26 -35.00 31.91
CA ASN A 220 -50.45 -34.33 31.34
C ASN A 220 -50.25 -32.82 31.10
N ARG A 221 -49.36 -32.15 31.85
CA ARG A 221 -48.95 -30.75 31.57
C ARG A 221 -47.98 -30.66 30.39
N MET A 222 -47.01 -31.56 30.32
CA MET A 222 -46.05 -31.67 29.23
C MET A 222 -46.73 -31.98 27.89
N ALA A 223 -47.66 -32.95 27.85
CA ALA A 223 -48.42 -33.27 26.65
C ALA A 223 -49.18 -32.04 26.13
N ARG A 224 -49.78 -31.24 27.03
CA ARG A 224 -50.41 -29.95 26.69
C ARG A 224 -49.41 -28.91 26.17
N SER A 225 -48.23 -28.78 26.80
CA SER A 225 -47.22 -27.81 26.34
C SER A 225 -46.62 -28.18 25.00
N ILE A 226 -46.40 -29.47 24.73
CA ILE A 226 -45.91 -29.96 23.43
C ILE A 226 -46.97 -29.75 22.34
N GLN A 227 -48.25 -30.02 22.64
CA GLN A 227 -49.35 -29.73 21.71
C GLN A 227 -49.43 -28.23 21.37
N ALA A 228 -49.28 -27.36 22.38
CA ALA A 228 -49.23 -25.91 22.17
C ALA A 228 -47.97 -25.47 21.42
N ALA A 229 -46.81 -26.08 21.68
CA ALA A 229 -45.56 -25.80 20.98
C ALA A 229 -45.60 -26.24 19.51
N LYS A 230 -46.20 -27.40 19.20
CA LYS A 230 -46.41 -27.86 17.82
C LYS A 230 -47.29 -26.89 17.03
N LYS A 231 -48.40 -26.43 17.64
CA LYS A 231 -49.28 -25.43 17.03
C LYS A 231 -48.58 -24.09 16.79
N ARG A 232 -47.66 -23.68 17.68
CA ARG A 232 -46.81 -22.48 17.48
C ARG A 232 -45.73 -22.69 16.41
N LEU A 233 -45.14 -23.89 16.31
CA LEU A 233 -44.17 -24.22 15.26
C LEU A 233 -44.80 -24.20 13.87
N GLU A 234 -46.03 -24.71 13.72
CA GLU A 234 -46.81 -24.59 12.48
C GLU A 234 -47.04 -23.12 12.12
N GLN A 235 -47.46 -22.29 13.09
CA GLN A 235 -47.62 -20.85 12.87
C GLN A 235 -46.29 -20.12 12.51
N TYR A 236 -45.16 -20.50 13.11
CA TYR A 236 -43.85 -19.91 12.78
C TYR A 236 -43.30 -20.38 11.43
N ALA A 237 -43.58 -21.62 11.02
CA ALA A 237 -43.20 -22.12 9.71
C ALA A 237 -43.92 -21.33 8.60
N ASP A 238 -45.23 -21.11 8.76
CA ASP A 238 -46.04 -20.32 7.83
C ASP A 238 -45.55 -18.85 7.75
N GLU A 239 -45.24 -18.21 8.89
CA GLU A 239 -44.75 -16.83 8.94
C GLU A 239 -43.32 -16.67 8.35
N LEU A 240 -42.46 -17.67 8.54
CA LEU A 240 -41.09 -17.65 8.01
C LEU A 240 -41.07 -17.86 6.49
N GLU A 241 -41.92 -18.74 5.98
CA GLU A 241 -42.06 -18.97 4.53
C GLU A 241 -42.55 -17.70 3.81
N GLU A 242 -43.49 -16.97 4.41
CA GLU A 242 -43.94 -15.68 3.92
C GLU A 242 -42.81 -14.64 3.91
N LYS A 243 -42.05 -14.52 5.01
CA LYS A 243 -40.90 -13.59 5.10
C LYS A 243 -39.77 -13.93 4.12
N VAL A 244 -39.45 -15.21 3.93
CA VAL A 244 -38.42 -15.63 2.95
C VAL A 244 -38.87 -15.29 1.54
N LYS A 245 -40.15 -15.51 1.21
CA LYS A 245 -40.72 -15.16 -0.09
C LYS A 245 -40.72 -13.66 -0.34
N GLU A 246 -41.07 -12.86 0.66
CA GLU A 246 -41.00 -11.39 0.59
C GLU A 246 -39.57 -10.90 0.39
N ARG A 247 -38.61 -11.39 1.19
CA ARG A 247 -37.19 -11.01 1.07
C ARG A 247 -36.56 -11.45 -0.24
N THR A 248 -36.93 -12.62 -0.75
CA THR A 248 -36.44 -13.10 -2.05
C THR A 248 -37.00 -12.25 -3.19
N LYS A 249 -38.27 -11.84 -3.10
CA LYS A 249 -38.89 -10.93 -4.07
C LYS A 249 -38.28 -9.53 -4.03
N GLU A 250 -38.08 -8.97 -2.84
CA GLU A 250 -37.43 -7.68 -2.63
C GLU A 250 -36.00 -7.70 -3.20
N LEU A 251 -35.22 -8.73 -2.88
CA LEU A 251 -33.87 -8.90 -3.41
C LEU A 251 -33.84 -9.05 -4.93
N GLN A 252 -34.77 -9.82 -5.50
CA GLN A 252 -34.89 -9.97 -6.95
C GLN A 252 -35.20 -8.64 -7.63
N GLN A 253 -36.12 -7.84 -7.07
CA GLN A 253 -36.44 -6.50 -7.56
C GLN A 253 -35.23 -5.57 -7.49
N THR A 254 -34.49 -5.57 -6.37
CA THR A 254 -33.27 -4.75 -6.24
C THR A 254 -32.19 -5.21 -7.22
N LEU A 255 -32.04 -6.50 -7.47
CA LEU A 255 -31.08 -7.03 -8.45
C LEU A 255 -31.44 -6.60 -9.87
N GLU A 256 -32.72 -6.67 -10.23
CA GLU A 256 -33.22 -6.18 -11.52
C GLU A 256 -32.96 -4.67 -11.68
N GLU A 257 -33.26 -3.88 -10.65
CA GLU A 257 -33.02 -2.43 -10.65
C GLU A 257 -31.52 -2.09 -10.78
N VAL A 258 -30.64 -2.77 -10.03
CA VAL A 258 -29.19 -2.58 -10.13
C VAL A 258 -28.67 -3.00 -11.51
N GLN A 259 -29.22 -4.06 -12.10
CA GLN A 259 -28.82 -4.53 -13.42
C GLN A 259 -29.26 -3.55 -14.53
N GLU A 260 -30.45 -2.97 -14.42
CA GLU A 260 -30.93 -1.92 -15.33
C GLU A 260 -30.08 -0.65 -15.22
N LEU A 261 -29.80 -0.18 -14.00
CA LEU A 261 -28.94 0.98 -13.76
C LEU A 261 -27.53 0.76 -14.31
N LYS A 262 -26.96 -0.43 -14.12
CA LYS A 262 -25.66 -0.79 -14.71
C LYS A 262 -25.70 -0.74 -16.24
N GLN A 263 -26.77 -1.27 -16.85
CA GLN A 263 -26.91 -1.25 -18.30
C GLN A 263 -27.03 0.19 -18.85
N GLN A 264 -27.74 1.07 -18.15
CA GLN A 264 -27.80 2.50 -18.48
C GLN A 264 -26.42 3.14 -18.39
N GLN A 265 -25.72 2.92 -17.27
CA GLN A 265 -24.37 3.46 -17.06
C GLN A 265 -23.36 2.98 -18.11
N ASP A 266 -23.36 1.68 -18.45
CA ASP A 266 -22.51 1.14 -19.52
C ASP A 266 -22.88 1.71 -20.91
N GLY A 267 -24.15 2.09 -21.10
CA GLY A 267 -24.61 2.83 -22.27
C GLY A 267 -24.05 4.26 -22.34
N ASP A 268 -24.05 4.98 -21.22
CA ASP A 268 -23.47 6.33 -21.12
C ASP A 268 -21.95 6.31 -21.33
N TYR A 269 -21.26 5.29 -20.79
CA TYR A 269 -19.84 5.07 -21.06
C TYR A 269 -19.55 4.84 -22.54
N PHE A 270 -20.38 4.03 -23.21
CA PHE A 270 -20.25 3.78 -24.64
C PHE A 270 -20.42 5.06 -25.48
N LEU A 271 -21.44 5.88 -25.16
CA LEU A 271 -21.66 7.13 -25.87
C LEU A 271 -20.49 8.10 -25.67
N THR A 272 -19.93 8.15 -24.46
CA THR A 272 -18.79 9.01 -24.15
C THR A 272 -17.52 8.54 -24.86
N SER A 273 -17.25 7.23 -24.90
CA SER A 273 -16.09 6.68 -25.64
C SER A 273 -16.17 7.00 -27.14
N LEU A 274 -17.37 6.98 -27.73
CA LEU A 274 -17.60 7.37 -29.13
C LEU A 274 -17.28 8.85 -29.41
N LEU A 275 -17.43 9.73 -28.42
CA LEU A 275 -17.08 11.14 -28.55
C LEU A 275 -15.57 11.40 -28.37
N ILE A 276 -14.91 10.62 -27.50
CA ILE A 276 -13.47 10.78 -27.23
C ILE A 276 -12.61 10.22 -28.36
N LYS A 277 -12.97 9.05 -28.92
CA LYS A 277 -12.16 8.36 -29.95
C LYS A 277 -11.76 9.22 -31.15
N PRO A 278 -12.66 10.03 -31.76
CA PRO A 278 -12.28 10.90 -32.87
C PRO A 278 -11.29 12.00 -32.48
N LEU A 279 -11.34 12.46 -31.22
CA LEU A 279 -10.46 13.50 -30.69
C LEU A 279 -9.08 12.93 -30.35
N GLY A 280 -9.03 11.71 -29.79
CA GLY A 280 -7.80 10.97 -29.46
C GLY A 280 -7.17 10.22 -30.64
N SER A 281 -7.15 10.82 -31.83
CA SER A 281 -6.67 10.16 -33.04
C SER A 281 -5.36 10.75 -33.56
N ASN A 282 -4.60 9.93 -34.29
CA ASN A 282 -3.36 10.36 -34.94
C ASN A 282 -3.66 10.83 -36.37
N LYS A 283 -3.59 12.15 -36.58
CA LYS A 283 -3.81 12.84 -37.85
C LYS A 283 -2.52 13.51 -38.38
N ALA A 284 -1.34 13.15 -37.87
CA ALA A 284 -0.08 13.72 -38.34
C ALA A 284 0.40 13.11 -39.66
N ARG A 285 1.23 13.87 -40.38
CA ARG A 285 1.86 13.47 -41.64
C ARG A 285 3.08 12.58 -41.32
N GLN A 286 2.93 11.27 -41.44
CA GLN A 286 3.94 10.28 -41.01
C GLN A 286 5.12 10.10 -41.98
N GLU A 287 5.75 11.20 -42.44
CA GLU A 287 6.89 11.14 -43.38
C GLU A 287 8.23 11.07 -42.66
N ASN A 288 8.77 12.21 -42.25
CA ASN A 288 10.03 12.29 -41.50
C ASN A 288 9.82 12.09 -40.00
N VAL A 289 8.66 12.47 -39.48
CA VAL A 289 8.28 12.28 -38.09
C VAL A 289 7.16 11.27 -38.05
N LYS A 290 7.36 10.14 -37.37
CA LYS A 290 6.28 9.16 -37.15
C LYS A 290 5.82 9.23 -35.71
N VAL A 291 4.52 9.11 -35.51
CA VAL A 291 3.90 9.12 -34.19
C VAL A 291 3.12 7.82 -34.01
N ASP A 292 3.35 7.11 -32.93
CA ASP A 292 2.61 5.91 -32.54
C ASP A 292 1.97 6.09 -31.17
N PHE A 293 0.80 5.50 -30.97
CA PHE A 293 0.02 5.60 -29.73
C PHE A 293 -0.19 4.22 -29.12
N LEU A 294 -0.14 4.18 -27.79
CA LEU A 294 -0.67 3.11 -26.98
C LEU A 294 -1.53 3.74 -25.88
N ILE A 295 -2.75 3.22 -25.72
CA ILE A 295 -3.67 3.62 -24.65
C ILE A 295 -4.26 2.32 -24.09
N GLU A 296 -4.30 2.22 -22.77
CA GLU A 296 -4.96 1.16 -22.02
C GLU A 296 -5.68 1.82 -20.84
N GLN A 297 -7.01 1.91 -20.92
CA GLN A 297 -7.80 2.51 -19.85
C GLN A 297 -8.21 1.45 -18.83
N LYS A 298 -8.18 1.81 -17.55
CA LYS A 298 -8.53 0.92 -16.45
C LYS A 298 -9.98 0.49 -16.47
N LYS A 299 -10.90 1.39 -16.83
CA LYS A 299 -12.34 1.08 -16.85
C LYS A 299 -12.73 0.47 -18.19
N LYS A 300 -12.92 -0.85 -18.15
CA LYS A 300 -13.48 -1.65 -19.25
C LYS A 300 -14.96 -1.89 -19.02
N PHE A 301 -15.74 -1.83 -20.08
CA PHE A 301 -17.18 -2.10 -20.04
C PHE A 301 -17.63 -2.82 -21.30
N SER A 302 -18.78 -3.47 -21.20
CA SER A 302 -19.40 -4.21 -22.30
C SER A 302 -20.80 -3.70 -22.49
N PHE A 303 -21.06 -3.08 -23.63
CA PHE A 303 -22.39 -2.60 -23.99
C PHE A 303 -22.87 -3.28 -25.28
N ARG A 304 -23.91 -4.10 -25.15
CA ARG A 304 -24.45 -4.95 -26.23
C ARG A 304 -23.38 -5.88 -26.81
N ARG A 305 -22.87 -5.58 -28.02
CA ARG A 305 -21.82 -6.36 -28.72
C ARG A 305 -20.45 -5.70 -28.68
N PHE A 306 -20.36 -4.50 -28.10
CA PHE A 306 -19.14 -3.71 -28.07
C PHE A 306 -18.47 -3.89 -26.72
N ASN A 307 -17.18 -4.19 -26.75
CA ASN A 307 -16.30 -4.12 -25.61
C ASN A 307 -15.42 -2.90 -25.83
N ASP A 308 -15.42 -1.99 -24.87
CA ASP A 308 -14.73 -0.72 -25.01
C ASP A 308 -14.20 -0.26 -23.65
N GLU A 309 -13.45 0.81 -23.67
CA GLU A 309 -12.78 1.35 -22.51
C GLU A 309 -12.93 2.88 -22.44
N ILE A 310 -12.83 3.42 -21.22
CA ILE A 310 -13.05 4.85 -20.94
C ILE A 310 -12.15 5.27 -19.78
N GLY A 311 -11.53 6.44 -19.88
CA GLY A 311 -10.68 6.97 -18.82
C GLY A 311 -10.18 8.38 -19.11
N GLY A 312 -9.23 8.85 -18.29
CA GLY A 312 -8.69 10.20 -18.30
C GLY A 312 -7.57 10.45 -19.30
N ASP A 313 -6.94 9.38 -19.76
CA ASP A 313 -5.78 9.44 -20.63
C ASP A 313 -6.16 9.69 -22.09
N ILE A 314 -5.42 10.57 -22.77
CA ILE A 314 -5.63 10.84 -24.19
C ILE A 314 -4.33 11.16 -24.92
N ASN A 315 -4.21 10.58 -26.12
CA ASN A 315 -3.15 10.86 -27.08
C ASN A 315 -3.74 11.54 -28.30
N ILE A 316 -3.17 12.67 -28.71
CA ILE A 316 -3.60 13.42 -29.89
C ILE A 316 -2.37 13.77 -30.72
N SER A 317 -2.49 13.65 -32.05
CA SER A 317 -1.42 14.02 -32.96
C SER A 317 -2.01 14.63 -34.22
N ASN A 318 -1.41 15.71 -34.71
CA ASN A 318 -1.92 16.49 -35.83
C ASN A 318 -0.76 17.14 -36.60
N GLY A 319 -0.95 17.34 -37.92
CA GLY A 319 -0.07 18.20 -38.70
C GLY A 319 -0.57 19.64 -38.73
N ILE A 320 0.34 20.60 -38.52
CA ILE A 320 0.10 22.04 -38.72
C ILE A 320 1.17 22.64 -39.63
N GLU A 321 0.88 23.81 -40.17
CA GLU A 321 1.79 24.58 -41.00
C GLU A 321 2.02 25.95 -40.34
N LEU A 322 3.29 26.26 -40.06
CA LEU A 322 3.71 27.52 -39.45
C LEU A 322 4.89 28.08 -40.24
N GLN A 323 4.87 29.36 -40.60
CA GLN A 323 5.94 30.04 -41.35
C GLN A 323 6.36 29.25 -42.60
N ASP A 324 5.37 28.77 -43.37
CA ASP A 324 5.53 27.96 -44.59
C ASP A 324 6.29 26.63 -44.39
N ARG A 325 6.32 26.12 -43.16
CA ARG A 325 6.93 24.83 -42.80
C ARG A 325 5.92 23.91 -42.13
N TYR A 326 6.09 22.61 -42.34
CA TYR A 326 5.27 21.59 -41.72
C TYR A 326 5.81 21.19 -40.35
N TYR A 327 4.91 21.06 -39.39
CA TYR A 327 5.20 20.60 -38.04
C TYR A 327 4.23 19.51 -37.62
N THR A 328 4.77 18.51 -36.96
CA THR A 328 4.01 17.46 -36.28
C THR A 328 3.78 17.85 -34.83
N VAL A 329 2.52 18.03 -34.46
CA VAL A 329 2.11 18.29 -33.08
C VAL A 329 1.68 16.99 -32.43
N PHE A 330 2.10 16.75 -31.20
CA PHE A 330 1.59 15.67 -30.38
C PHE A 330 1.23 16.16 -28.98
N LEU A 331 0.27 15.50 -28.37
CA LEU A 331 -0.19 15.72 -27.01
C LEU A 331 -0.40 14.36 -26.36
N ASN A 332 0.17 14.20 -25.17
CA ASN A 332 -0.12 13.10 -24.26
C ASN A 332 -0.57 13.74 -22.95
N ALA A 333 -1.74 13.35 -22.47
CA ALA A 333 -2.35 13.99 -21.31
C ALA A 333 -3.13 12.99 -20.47
N ASP A 334 -3.19 13.28 -19.18
CA ASP A 334 -3.95 12.56 -18.17
C ASP A 334 -4.83 13.56 -17.42
N ALA A 335 -6.15 13.35 -17.51
CA ALA A 335 -7.15 14.15 -16.84
C ALA A 335 -7.55 13.56 -15.47
N MET A 336 -7.54 14.41 -14.44
CA MET A 336 -7.82 14.04 -13.06
C MET A 336 -9.16 13.32 -12.91
N GLY A 337 -9.10 12.17 -12.24
CA GLY A 337 -10.25 11.33 -11.96
C GLY A 337 -10.17 10.02 -12.74
N LYS A 338 -11.03 9.06 -12.40
CA LYS A 338 -11.05 7.75 -13.03
C LYS A 338 -12.37 7.53 -13.75
N SER A 339 -12.35 6.76 -14.83
CA SER A 339 -13.56 6.44 -15.61
C SER A 339 -14.26 7.70 -16.15
N MET A 340 -15.51 7.98 -15.73
CA MET A 340 -16.35 9.05 -16.30
C MET A 340 -15.80 10.46 -16.07
N GLN A 341 -15.25 10.74 -14.88
CA GLN A 341 -14.74 12.08 -14.56
C GLN A 341 -13.52 12.41 -15.41
N GLY A 342 -12.53 11.51 -15.44
CA GLY A 342 -11.36 11.64 -16.31
C GLY A 342 -11.76 11.76 -17.78
N ALA A 343 -12.69 10.92 -18.23
CA ALA A 343 -13.21 10.98 -19.60
C ALA A 343 -13.86 12.33 -19.96
N GLY A 344 -14.55 12.97 -19.01
CA GLY A 344 -15.05 14.34 -19.17
C GLY A 344 -13.91 15.35 -19.38
N GLY A 345 -12.83 15.24 -18.62
CA GLY A 345 -11.63 16.06 -18.80
C GLY A 345 -10.94 15.82 -20.15
N ALA A 346 -10.76 14.56 -20.54
CA ALA A 346 -10.20 14.17 -21.84
C ALA A 346 -11.03 14.69 -23.02
N LEU A 347 -12.37 14.64 -22.90
CA LEU A 347 -13.29 15.16 -23.92
C LEU A 347 -13.16 16.68 -24.08
N VAL A 348 -13.13 17.43 -22.98
CA VAL A 348 -12.96 18.89 -23.01
C VAL A 348 -11.59 19.25 -23.60
N LEU A 349 -10.53 18.60 -23.14
CA LEU A 349 -9.17 18.81 -23.63
C LEU A 349 -9.09 18.57 -25.14
N GLY A 350 -9.59 17.42 -25.61
CA GLY A 350 -9.58 17.04 -27.01
C GLY A 350 -10.38 18.01 -27.89
N ALA A 351 -11.55 18.44 -27.43
CA ALA A 351 -12.40 19.37 -28.19
C ALA A 351 -11.77 20.76 -28.34
N VAL A 352 -11.20 21.30 -27.25
CA VAL A 352 -10.52 22.61 -27.28
C VAL A 352 -9.25 22.52 -28.12
N PHE A 353 -8.47 21.45 -27.95
CA PHE A 353 -7.24 21.26 -28.72
C PHE A 353 -7.52 21.12 -30.22
N GLU A 354 -8.53 20.34 -30.62
CA GLU A 354 -8.94 20.23 -32.03
C GLU A 354 -9.41 21.60 -32.57
N SER A 355 -10.12 22.40 -31.76
CA SER A 355 -10.49 23.78 -32.16
C SER A 355 -9.27 24.67 -32.42
N ILE A 356 -8.21 24.55 -31.61
CA ILE A 356 -6.95 25.28 -31.81
C ILE A 356 -6.29 24.84 -33.12
N ILE A 357 -6.24 23.54 -33.41
CA ILE A 357 -5.68 22.99 -34.65
C ILE A 357 -6.44 23.50 -35.88
N GLU A 358 -7.77 23.40 -35.89
CA GLU A 358 -8.59 23.85 -37.02
C GLU A 358 -8.47 25.36 -37.25
N ARG A 359 -8.45 26.16 -36.17
CA ARG A 359 -8.22 27.61 -36.27
C ARG A 359 -6.86 27.93 -36.88
N THR A 360 -5.84 27.13 -36.56
CA THR A 360 -4.48 27.27 -37.11
C THR A 360 -4.45 26.97 -38.60
N ARG A 361 -5.22 25.97 -39.06
CA ARG A 361 -5.34 25.62 -40.49
C ARG A 361 -6.06 26.70 -41.30
N MET A 362 -7.09 27.33 -40.71
CA MET A 362 -7.96 28.27 -41.39
C MET A 362 -7.43 29.71 -41.43
N ALA A 363 -6.78 30.18 -40.36
CA ALA A 363 -6.38 31.58 -40.23
C ALA A 363 -4.93 31.84 -40.63
N ALA A 364 -4.70 32.68 -41.65
CA ALA A 364 -3.35 33.05 -42.10
C ALA A 364 -2.49 33.66 -40.98
N THR A 365 -3.09 34.49 -40.11
CA THR A 365 -2.41 35.10 -38.97
C THR A 365 -1.92 34.08 -37.92
N MET A 366 -2.52 32.89 -37.88
CA MET A 366 -2.06 31.79 -37.02
C MET A 366 -0.87 31.08 -37.67
N LYS A 367 -0.90 30.89 -38.99
CA LYS A 367 0.21 30.30 -39.76
C LYS A 367 1.48 31.16 -39.73
N GLU A 368 1.36 32.47 -39.62
CA GLU A 368 2.54 33.37 -39.53
C GLU A 368 3.27 33.28 -38.17
N GLN A 369 2.72 32.60 -37.17
CA GLN A 369 3.33 32.48 -35.84
C GLN A 369 4.52 31.53 -35.84
N SER A 370 5.52 31.83 -35.02
CA SER A 370 6.59 30.90 -34.70
C SER A 370 6.09 29.73 -33.83
N PRO A 371 6.71 28.54 -33.92
CA PRO A 371 6.30 27.36 -33.16
C PRO A 371 6.29 27.61 -31.65
N GLU A 372 7.22 28.39 -31.11
CA GLU A 372 7.27 28.74 -29.69
C GLU A 372 6.04 29.57 -29.28
N ARG A 373 5.65 30.52 -30.12
CA ARG A 373 4.51 31.40 -29.86
C ARG A 373 3.20 30.65 -29.98
N TRP A 374 3.06 29.82 -31.01
CA TRP A 374 1.90 28.96 -31.20
C TRP A 374 1.71 28.03 -29.99
N LEU A 375 2.77 27.32 -29.61
CA LEU A 375 2.76 26.38 -28.49
C LEU A 375 2.41 27.05 -27.17
N LYS A 376 3.00 28.22 -26.88
CA LYS A 376 2.64 29.02 -25.71
C LYS A 376 1.15 29.38 -25.71
N ASN A 377 0.63 29.88 -26.83
CA ASN A 377 -0.76 30.32 -26.92
C ASN A 377 -1.72 29.14 -26.75
N ALA A 378 -1.42 28.00 -27.39
CA ALA A 378 -2.19 26.78 -27.24
C ALA A 378 -2.22 26.31 -25.79
N PHE A 379 -1.06 26.27 -25.12
CA PHE A 379 -0.98 25.91 -23.70
C PHE A 379 -1.77 26.86 -22.79
N LEU A 380 -1.65 28.17 -22.99
CA LEU A 380 -2.40 29.16 -22.21
C LEU A 380 -3.91 29.04 -22.43
N GLU A 381 -4.34 28.79 -23.65
CA GLU A 381 -5.76 28.60 -23.97
C GLU A 381 -6.32 27.36 -23.25
N LEU A 382 -5.61 26.23 -23.32
CA LEU A 382 -5.96 25.02 -22.58
C LEU A 382 -5.98 25.29 -21.07
N HIS A 383 -4.93 25.92 -20.53
CA HIS A 383 -4.85 26.26 -19.11
C HIS A 383 -6.04 27.10 -18.64
N LYS A 384 -6.42 28.13 -19.41
CA LYS A 384 -7.53 29.03 -19.06
C LYS A 384 -8.90 28.34 -19.11
N VAL A 385 -9.10 27.39 -20.03
CA VAL A 385 -10.31 26.56 -20.00
C VAL A 385 -10.35 25.74 -18.71
N PHE A 386 -9.24 25.10 -18.33
CA PHE A 386 -9.24 24.29 -17.12
C PHE A 386 -9.26 25.10 -15.83
N GLU A 387 -8.75 26.34 -15.82
CA GLU A 387 -8.82 27.24 -14.67
C GLU A 387 -10.28 27.60 -14.34
N SER A 388 -11.18 27.59 -15.34
CA SER A 388 -12.61 27.81 -15.14
C SER A 388 -13.32 26.71 -14.34
N PHE A 389 -12.69 25.53 -14.19
CA PHE A 389 -13.18 24.46 -13.32
C PHE A 389 -12.84 24.67 -11.85
N ASP A 390 -12.13 25.75 -11.48
CA ASP A 390 -11.83 26.14 -10.09
C ASP A 390 -11.21 25.00 -9.25
N GLY A 391 -10.25 24.28 -9.86
CA GLY A 391 -9.56 23.15 -9.23
C GLY A 391 -10.36 21.83 -9.16
N SER A 392 -11.62 21.80 -9.60
CA SER A 392 -12.42 20.56 -9.64
C SER A 392 -11.96 19.57 -10.73
N MET A 393 -11.27 20.07 -11.74
CA MET A 393 -10.65 19.29 -12.82
C MET A 393 -9.26 19.85 -13.10
N LEU A 394 -8.27 18.97 -13.09
CA LEU A 394 -6.88 19.28 -13.41
C LEU A 394 -6.40 18.30 -14.49
N VAL A 395 -5.46 18.72 -15.32
CA VAL A 395 -4.88 17.86 -16.37
C VAL A 395 -3.38 17.97 -16.33
N SER A 396 -2.70 16.82 -16.23
CA SER A 396 -1.27 16.73 -16.52
C SER A 396 -1.08 16.49 -18.02
N LEU A 397 -0.07 17.11 -18.64
CA LEU A 397 0.20 16.87 -20.06
C LEU A 397 1.64 17.15 -20.48
N VAL A 398 2.02 16.52 -21.60
CA VAL A 398 3.10 16.94 -22.48
C VAL A 398 2.50 17.38 -23.81
N LEU A 399 2.77 18.62 -24.21
CA LEU A 399 2.41 19.15 -25.53
C LEU A 399 3.69 19.50 -26.28
N GLY A 400 3.88 18.84 -27.43
CA GLY A 400 5.07 18.99 -28.27
C GLY A 400 4.74 19.35 -29.71
N VAL A 401 5.65 20.09 -30.34
CA VAL A 401 5.65 20.47 -31.75
C VAL A 401 7.02 20.13 -32.32
N VAL A 402 7.08 19.27 -33.33
CA VAL A 402 8.31 18.81 -33.97
C VAL A 402 8.39 19.43 -35.37
N ASP A 403 9.53 20.03 -35.69
CA ASP A 403 9.85 20.43 -37.05
C ASP A 403 10.14 19.20 -37.92
N ASP A 404 9.29 18.94 -38.93
CA ASP A 404 9.37 17.73 -39.75
C ASP A 404 10.66 17.64 -40.58
N GLU A 405 11.33 18.76 -40.85
CA GLU A 405 12.55 18.78 -41.65
C GLU A 405 13.81 18.80 -40.77
N ALA A 406 13.83 19.72 -39.81
CA ALA A 406 14.99 20.00 -38.95
C ALA A 406 15.06 19.09 -37.71
N GLY A 407 13.96 18.45 -37.31
CA GLY A 407 13.92 17.56 -36.14
C GLY A 407 14.05 18.29 -34.80
N LEU A 408 13.72 19.57 -34.73
CA LEU A 408 13.69 20.29 -33.45
C LEU A 408 12.34 20.10 -32.78
N LEU A 409 12.36 19.51 -31.58
CA LEU A 409 11.22 19.40 -30.70
C LEU A 409 11.10 20.66 -29.83
N TYR A 410 9.94 21.31 -29.89
CA TYR A 410 9.50 22.36 -28.96
C TYR A 410 8.43 21.76 -28.07
N PHE A 411 8.57 21.84 -26.75
CA PHE A 411 7.58 21.21 -25.87
C PHE A 411 7.39 21.94 -24.54
N ILE A 412 6.22 21.69 -23.94
CA ILE A 412 5.86 22.06 -22.58
C ILE A 412 5.43 20.78 -21.87
N ASN A 413 5.98 20.54 -20.68
CA ASN A 413 5.54 19.52 -19.76
C ASN A 413 4.90 20.20 -18.54
N ALA A 414 3.63 19.88 -18.27
CA ALA A 414 2.85 20.39 -17.15
C ALA A 414 2.53 19.26 -16.17
N GLU A 415 3.42 19.09 -15.19
CA GLU A 415 3.33 18.10 -14.12
C GLU A 415 2.98 16.68 -14.60
N HIS A 416 3.52 16.34 -15.77
CA HIS A 416 3.41 15.03 -16.40
C HIS A 416 4.75 14.29 -16.28
N PRO A 417 4.78 12.95 -16.29
CA PRO A 417 6.02 12.21 -16.21
C PRO A 417 7.03 12.62 -17.29
N TRP A 418 8.32 12.63 -16.93
CA TRP A 418 9.37 13.11 -17.84
C TRP A 418 9.42 12.33 -19.14
N THR A 419 9.64 13.05 -20.23
CA THR A 419 9.81 12.46 -21.56
C THR A 419 11.15 11.75 -21.69
N VAL A 420 11.13 10.61 -22.37
CA VAL A 420 12.28 9.73 -22.52
C VAL A 420 12.81 9.85 -23.94
N LEU A 421 14.11 10.10 -24.07
CA LEU A 421 14.88 9.90 -25.29
C LEU A 421 15.42 8.47 -25.31
N TYR A 422 15.18 7.76 -26.41
CA TYR A 422 15.89 6.53 -26.76
C TYR A 422 16.78 6.80 -27.97
N ARG A 423 18.09 6.63 -27.78
CA ARG A 423 19.12 6.85 -28.80
C ARG A 423 20.19 5.77 -28.69
N ASP A 424 20.50 5.12 -29.82
CA ASP A 424 21.56 4.12 -29.94
C ASP A 424 21.54 3.02 -28.86
N GLY A 425 20.34 2.59 -28.43
CA GLY A 425 20.16 1.55 -27.42
C GLY A 425 20.12 2.04 -25.97
N ILE A 426 20.21 3.35 -25.72
CA ILE A 426 20.24 3.94 -24.38
C ILE A 426 19.01 4.83 -24.19
N ALA A 427 18.35 4.71 -23.04
CA ALA A 427 17.24 5.57 -22.65
C ALA A 427 17.64 6.60 -21.57
N SER A 428 17.23 7.85 -21.74
CA SER A 428 17.47 8.92 -20.78
C SER A 428 16.34 9.94 -20.77
N PHE A 429 16.09 10.61 -19.64
CA PHE A 429 15.16 11.74 -19.60
C PHE A 429 15.76 12.96 -20.31
N ILE A 430 14.92 13.79 -20.94
CA ILE A 430 15.34 15.06 -21.57
C ILE A 430 15.03 16.29 -20.72
N GLU A 431 14.20 16.14 -19.68
CA GLU A 431 13.93 17.19 -18.69
C GLU A 431 14.83 17.06 -17.46
N ASP A 432 15.25 18.22 -16.93
CA ASP A 432 16.03 18.31 -15.68
C ASP A 432 15.22 18.90 -14.51
N ASP A 433 14.01 19.42 -14.78
CA ASP A 433 13.18 20.10 -13.78
C ASP A 433 11.69 20.17 -14.20
N LEU A 434 10.79 20.03 -13.22
CA LEU A 434 9.34 20.15 -13.35
C LEU A 434 8.92 21.60 -13.08
N MET A 435 8.77 22.36 -14.15
CA MET A 435 8.63 23.81 -14.01
C MET A 435 7.18 24.32 -14.08
N PHE A 436 6.23 23.52 -14.57
CA PHE A 436 4.80 23.90 -14.63
C PHE A 436 3.92 22.94 -13.85
N ARG A 437 2.90 23.49 -13.20
CA ARG A 437 1.84 22.73 -12.54
C ARG A 437 0.80 22.23 -13.55
N LYS A 438 -0.03 21.28 -13.13
CA LYS A 438 -1.19 20.80 -13.91
C LYS A 438 -2.06 21.96 -14.43
N LEU A 439 -2.62 21.79 -15.62
CA LEU A 439 -3.61 22.71 -16.17
C LEU A 439 -4.78 22.87 -15.19
N GLY A 440 -5.30 24.10 -15.07
CA GLY A 440 -6.40 24.43 -14.16
C GLY A 440 -5.99 24.83 -12.75
N THR A 441 -4.69 24.77 -12.42
CA THR A 441 -4.19 25.29 -11.13
C THR A 441 -4.33 26.82 -11.08
N THR A 442 -5.00 27.33 -10.05
CA THR A 442 -5.14 28.78 -9.83
C THR A 442 -3.83 29.42 -9.37
N GLY A 443 -3.61 30.68 -9.75
CA GLY A 443 -2.44 31.44 -9.29
C GLY A 443 -1.12 31.11 -9.97
N MET A 444 -1.14 30.55 -11.20
CA MET A 444 0.06 30.53 -12.06
C MET A 444 0.41 31.96 -12.52
N GLU A 445 1.02 32.74 -11.63
CA GLU A 445 1.70 33.99 -11.95
C GLU A 445 3.13 33.67 -12.40
N GLY A 446 3.28 33.18 -13.63
CA GLY A 446 4.58 32.81 -14.20
C GLY A 446 4.66 33.04 -15.69
N THR A 447 5.85 33.42 -16.18
CA THR A 447 6.16 33.47 -17.61
C THR A 447 6.28 32.05 -18.17
N VAL A 448 5.43 31.70 -19.14
CA VAL A 448 5.56 30.46 -19.91
C VAL A 448 6.84 30.48 -20.75
N PHE A 449 7.72 29.50 -20.53
CA PHE A 449 8.88 29.16 -21.36
C PHE A 449 8.66 27.83 -22.09
N ILE A 450 9.38 27.64 -23.18
CA ILE A 450 9.33 26.49 -24.09
C ILE A 450 10.66 25.76 -24.01
N LYS A 451 10.64 24.46 -23.75
CA LYS A 451 11.83 23.61 -23.83
C LYS A 451 12.08 23.22 -25.29
N THR A 452 13.35 23.11 -25.65
CA THR A 452 13.77 22.75 -27.01
C THR A 452 14.76 21.61 -26.98
N PHE A 453 14.54 20.56 -27.76
CA PHE A 453 15.43 19.41 -27.87
C PHE A 453 15.68 19.07 -29.34
N GLN A 454 16.95 18.99 -29.75
CA GLN A 454 17.31 18.68 -31.12
C GLN A 454 17.37 17.16 -31.30
N MET A 455 16.45 16.60 -32.07
CA MET A 455 16.45 15.19 -32.45
C MET A 455 17.47 14.95 -33.58
N GLU A 456 18.09 13.79 -33.53
CA GLU A 456 18.94 13.22 -34.57
C GLU A 456 18.18 12.13 -35.33
N PRO A 457 18.50 11.88 -36.62
CA PRO A 457 17.89 10.78 -37.36
C PRO A 457 18.09 9.43 -36.64
N GLY A 458 16.99 8.73 -36.35
CA GLY A 458 16.96 7.49 -35.57
C GLY A 458 16.49 7.68 -34.12
N ASP A 459 16.43 8.91 -33.62
CA ASP A 459 15.93 9.18 -32.27
C ASP A 459 14.45 8.85 -32.12
N ILE A 460 14.11 8.38 -30.92
CA ILE A 460 12.74 8.17 -30.47
C ILE A 460 12.51 8.95 -29.18
N ILE A 461 11.47 9.77 -29.14
CA ILE A 461 10.95 10.42 -27.94
C ILE A 461 9.70 9.68 -27.49
N ILE A 462 9.61 9.38 -26.19
CA ILE A 462 8.47 8.70 -25.58
C ILE A 462 7.92 9.57 -24.44
N ALA A 463 6.66 9.97 -24.55
CA ALA A 463 5.90 10.58 -23.46
C ALA A 463 4.87 9.56 -22.94
N GLY A 464 4.53 9.62 -21.65
CA GLY A 464 3.51 8.74 -21.10
C GLY A 464 2.96 9.20 -19.76
N SER A 465 1.73 8.78 -19.46
CA SER A 465 1.04 9.06 -18.19
C SER A 465 1.66 8.36 -16.99
N ASP A 466 1.21 8.77 -15.80
CA ASP A 466 1.68 8.25 -14.50
C ASP A 466 1.41 6.74 -14.35
N GLY A 467 0.42 6.19 -15.05
CA GLY A 467 0.17 4.74 -15.11
C GLY A 467 1.38 3.90 -15.55
N ARG A 468 2.40 4.49 -16.20
CA ARG A 468 3.64 3.79 -16.57
C ARG A 468 4.55 3.50 -15.35
N ASP A 469 4.41 4.31 -14.31
CA ASP A 469 5.20 4.26 -13.06
C ASP A 469 4.36 3.65 -11.90
N ASP A 470 3.03 3.82 -11.93
CA ASP A 470 2.04 3.37 -10.94
C ASP A 470 1.69 1.85 -11.02
N LEU A 471 2.69 1.02 -10.71
CA LEU A 471 2.60 -0.44 -10.80
C LEU A 471 2.44 -1.11 -9.43
N LEU A 472 1.43 -1.97 -9.28
CA LEU A 472 1.28 -2.83 -8.10
C LEU A 472 2.21 -4.04 -8.21
N VAL A 473 3.26 -4.05 -7.40
CA VAL A 473 4.31 -5.10 -7.39
C VAL A 473 4.00 -6.20 -6.37
N GLY A 474 3.21 -5.90 -5.32
CA GLY A 474 2.81 -6.90 -4.34
C GLY A 474 1.96 -6.36 -3.19
N THR A 475 1.79 -7.18 -2.17
CA THR A 475 1.14 -6.81 -0.90
C THR A 475 2.07 -7.07 0.28
N ASP A 476 2.11 -6.15 1.24
CA ASP A 476 2.87 -6.32 2.47
C ASP A 476 2.24 -7.40 3.39
N ARG A 477 2.86 -7.66 4.54
CA ARG A 477 2.40 -8.66 5.52
C ARG A 477 1.09 -8.29 6.22
N ASP A 478 0.70 -7.02 6.17
CA ASP A 478 -0.50 -6.46 6.78
C ASP A 478 -1.62 -6.22 5.73
N GLY A 479 -1.37 -6.58 4.46
CA GLY A 479 -2.31 -6.43 3.35
C GLY A 479 -2.27 -5.08 2.62
N GLY A 480 -1.30 -4.21 2.94
CA GLY A 480 -1.04 -2.96 2.23
C GLY A 480 -0.48 -3.18 0.82
N ARG A 481 -0.81 -2.28 -0.11
CA ARG A 481 -0.36 -2.35 -1.51
C ARG A 481 1.06 -1.81 -1.63
N ILE A 482 1.95 -2.57 -2.27
CA ILE A 482 3.32 -2.13 -2.59
C ILE A 482 3.32 -1.64 -4.04
N ILE A 483 3.52 -0.33 -4.20
CA ILE A 483 3.65 0.33 -5.51
C ILE A 483 5.13 0.40 -5.88
N ASN A 484 5.43 0.40 -7.17
CA ASN A 484 6.79 0.58 -7.68
C ASN A 484 7.33 1.97 -7.31
N ASP A 485 8.47 2.02 -6.62
CA ASP A 485 9.18 3.26 -6.26
C ASP A 485 10.43 3.50 -7.15
N ASP A 486 10.68 2.65 -8.15
CA ASP A 486 11.86 2.73 -9.02
C ASP A 486 11.62 3.63 -10.23
N GLU A 487 12.07 4.89 -10.13
CA GLU A 487 11.97 5.92 -11.19
C GLU A 487 12.70 5.55 -12.49
N LYS A 488 13.63 4.58 -12.46
CA LYS A 488 14.40 4.13 -13.63
C LYS A 488 13.88 2.84 -14.22
N LEU A 489 12.80 2.27 -13.68
CA LEU A 489 12.18 1.07 -14.24
C LEU A 489 11.71 1.33 -15.66
N PHE A 490 11.01 2.44 -15.90
CA PHE A 490 10.49 2.79 -17.22
C PHE A 490 11.60 2.95 -18.26
N LEU A 491 12.73 3.60 -17.90
CA LEU A 491 13.89 3.73 -18.80
C LEU A 491 14.43 2.36 -19.25
N ARG A 492 14.57 1.41 -18.31
CA ARG A 492 15.02 0.04 -18.64
C ARG A 492 14.01 -0.69 -19.52
N GLN A 493 12.71 -0.51 -19.29
CA GLN A 493 11.68 -1.10 -20.17
C GLN A 493 11.77 -0.52 -21.59
N VAL A 494 12.07 0.77 -21.74
CA VAL A 494 12.29 1.41 -23.04
C VAL A 494 13.53 0.83 -23.73
N GLU A 495 14.63 0.62 -23.00
CA GLU A 495 15.85 0.00 -23.53
C GLU A 495 15.61 -1.44 -23.97
N ASP A 496 15.01 -2.27 -23.11
CA ASP A 496 14.72 -3.69 -23.38
C ASP A 496 13.79 -3.86 -24.59
N ALA A 497 12.83 -2.94 -24.76
CA ALA A 497 11.88 -2.93 -25.86
C ALA A 497 12.39 -2.21 -27.12
N SER A 498 13.62 -1.68 -27.12
CA SER A 498 14.16 -0.87 -28.22
C SER A 498 13.24 0.29 -28.65
N GLY A 499 12.50 0.88 -27.70
CA GLY A 499 11.55 1.97 -27.95
C GLY A 499 10.24 1.56 -28.66
N GLU A 500 9.89 0.28 -28.72
CA GLU A 500 8.64 -0.23 -29.30
C GLU A 500 7.51 -0.27 -28.25
N LEU A 501 6.39 0.41 -28.52
CA LEU A 501 5.35 0.65 -27.50
C LEU A 501 4.70 -0.63 -26.97
N GLN A 502 4.41 -1.61 -27.83
CA GLN A 502 3.74 -2.84 -27.40
C GLN A 502 4.66 -3.67 -26.51
N SER A 503 5.93 -3.78 -26.87
CA SER A 503 6.94 -4.45 -26.05
C SER A 503 7.18 -3.73 -24.71
N ILE A 504 7.16 -2.39 -24.68
CA ILE A 504 7.22 -1.61 -23.42
C ILE A 504 6.04 -1.97 -22.52
N TYR A 505 4.82 -1.96 -23.06
CA TYR A 505 3.61 -2.31 -22.32
C TYR A 505 3.66 -3.73 -21.74
N GLU A 506 4.08 -4.70 -22.55
CA GLU A 506 4.25 -6.08 -22.09
C GLU A 506 5.32 -6.21 -21.01
N GLY A 507 6.42 -5.45 -21.13
CA GLY A 507 7.48 -5.36 -20.13
C GLY A 507 6.96 -4.81 -18.79
N ILE A 508 6.23 -3.70 -18.83
CA ILE A 508 5.58 -3.08 -17.67
C ILE A 508 4.64 -4.07 -16.98
N ARG A 509 3.78 -4.75 -17.75
CA ARG A 509 2.81 -5.73 -17.20
C ARG A 509 3.44 -6.98 -16.59
N LYS A 510 4.66 -7.33 -16.99
CA LYS A 510 5.42 -8.43 -16.36
C LYS A 510 5.94 -8.04 -14.97
N HIS A 511 6.19 -6.75 -14.73
CA HIS A 511 6.71 -6.26 -13.45
C HIS A 511 5.59 -6.00 -12.42
N GLY A 512 4.40 -5.59 -12.85
CA GLY A 512 3.28 -5.34 -11.95
C GLY A 512 1.95 -5.11 -12.68
N ALA A 513 0.86 -5.07 -11.91
CA ALA A 513 -0.46 -4.74 -12.45
C ALA A 513 -0.67 -3.21 -12.44
N LEU A 514 -1.19 -2.67 -13.55
CA LEU A 514 -1.50 -1.24 -13.68
C LEU A 514 -2.54 -0.82 -12.64
N THR A 515 -2.25 0.25 -11.88
CA THR A 515 -3.21 0.80 -10.91
C THR A 515 -3.99 2.01 -11.44
N ASP A 516 -3.55 2.61 -12.54
CA ASP A 516 -4.23 3.68 -13.24
C ASP A 516 -4.33 3.46 -14.76
N ASP A 517 -4.95 4.43 -15.45
CA ASP A 517 -4.95 4.52 -16.91
C ASP A 517 -3.51 4.66 -17.43
N LEU A 518 -3.20 4.04 -18.56
CA LEU A 518 -1.87 4.10 -19.17
C LEU A 518 -1.98 4.63 -20.60
N SER A 519 -1.19 5.64 -20.91
CA SER A 519 -1.02 6.14 -22.26
C SER A 519 0.44 6.40 -22.55
N LEU A 520 0.86 6.03 -23.76
CA LEU A 520 2.19 6.28 -24.28
C LEU A 520 2.08 6.87 -25.69
N VAL A 521 2.87 7.91 -25.94
CA VAL A 521 3.10 8.48 -27.27
C VAL A 521 4.56 8.31 -27.62
N ARG A 522 4.81 7.69 -28.78
CA ARG A 522 6.13 7.53 -29.37
C ARG A 522 6.25 8.46 -30.56
N VAL A 523 7.31 9.26 -30.61
CA VAL A 523 7.63 10.17 -31.71
C VAL A 523 9.03 9.85 -32.22
N SER A 524 9.15 9.32 -33.43
CA SER A 524 10.44 8.99 -34.04
C SER A 524 10.78 9.96 -35.18
N PHE A 525 12.06 10.28 -35.33
CA PHE A 525 12.55 11.14 -36.41
C PHE A 525 13.44 10.37 -37.38
N LYS A 526 13.06 10.32 -38.65
CA LYS A 526 13.84 9.77 -39.77
C LYS A 526 14.32 8.33 -39.56
N GLU A 527 13.47 7.49 -38.97
CA GLU A 527 13.71 6.08 -38.64
C GLU A 527 14.15 5.22 -39.83
N ASN A 528 13.68 5.56 -41.05
CA ASN A 528 13.92 4.76 -42.26
C ASN A 528 15.10 5.22 -43.13
N LEU A 529 15.94 6.14 -42.66
CA LEU A 529 17.07 6.64 -43.46
C LEU A 529 18.34 5.80 -43.28
N SER A 530 18.28 4.56 -43.76
CA SER A 530 19.46 3.72 -44.05
C SER A 530 20.20 4.16 -45.34
N GLN A 531 19.75 5.20 -46.05
CA GLN A 531 20.31 5.54 -47.37
C GLN A 531 20.43 7.05 -47.58
N SER A 532 21.52 7.65 -47.08
CA SER A 532 22.16 8.80 -47.77
C SER A 532 23.60 9.08 -47.31
N LYS A 533 24.26 8.19 -46.56
CA LYS A 533 25.66 8.40 -46.12
C LYS A 533 26.72 8.18 -47.22
N ILE A 534 26.34 7.87 -48.46
CA ILE A 534 27.30 7.51 -49.54
C ILE A 534 27.25 8.46 -50.75
N ALA A 535 26.27 9.38 -50.86
CA ALA A 535 26.12 10.22 -52.05
C ALA A 535 26.79 11.61 -52.02
N LEU A 536 27.42 12.03 -50.91
CA LEU A 536 27.87 13.43 -50.72
C LEU A 536 29.33 13.57 -50.24
N ALA A 537 30.18 12.56 -50.44
CA ALA A 537 31.57 12.60 -50.00
C ALA A 537 32.44 13.57 -50.83
N HIS A 538 32.17 13.72 -52.14
CA HIS A 538 33.00 14.57 -53.02
C HIS A 538 32.63 16.06 -52.92
N GLU A 539 31.33 16.39 -52.85
CA GLU A 539 30.84 17.77 -52.70
C GLU A 539 31.17 18.36 -51.31
N ARG A 540 31.13 17.54 -50.25
CA ARG A 540 31.54 17.97 -48.90
C ARG A 540 33.01 18.37 -48.82
N GLU A 541 33.89 17.69 -49.55
CA GLU A 541 35.33 18.01 -49.55
C GLU A 541 35.58 19.37 -50.21
N GLN A 542 34.96 19.63 -51.38
CA GLN A 542 35.05 20.92 -52.09
C GLN A 542 34.50 22.08 -51.26
N ILE A 543 33.34 21.88 -50.63
CA ILE A 543 32.74 22.92 -49.76
C ILE A 543 33.59 23.15 -48.52
N ARG A 544 34.22 22.10 -47.96
CA ARG A 544 35.14 22.22 -46.83
C ARG A 544 36.39 23.05 -47.19
N GLU A 545 36.93 22.89 -48.39
CA GLU A 545 38.03 23.74 -48.87
C GLU A 545 37.61 25.20 -49.06
N LEU A 546 36.44 25.45 -49.66
CA LEU A 546 35.89 26.80 -49.81
C LEU A 546 35.63 27.48 -48.46
N LEU A 547 35.08 26.74 -47.50
CA LEU A 547 34.89 27.20 -46.12
C LEU A 547 36.21 27.54 -45.43
N LYS A 548 37.28 26.78 -45.69
CA LYS A 548 38.61 27.05 -45.14
C LYS A 548 39.18 28.36 -45.71
N LYS A 549 39.13 28.54 -47.03
CA LYS A 549 39.56 29.78 -47.70
C LYS A 549 38.78 31.01 -47.21
N ALA A 550 37.46 30.88 -47.05
CA ALA A 550 36.62 31.96 -46.53
C ALA A 550 36.94 32.33 -45.07
N LYS A 551 37.34 31.36 -44.23
CA LYS A 551 37.79 31.63 -42.85
C LYS A 551 39.15 32.31 -42.78
N GLU A 552 40.06 31.98 -43.69
CA GLU A 552 41.41 32.55 -43.77
C GLU A 552 41.35 34.04 -44.22
N GLY A 553 40.47 34.39 -45.16
CA GLY A 553 40.28 35.77 -45.66
C GLY A 553 39.49 36.73 -44.76
N ALA A 554 39.42 36.49 -43.44
CA ALA A 554 38.51 37.21 -42.55
C ALA A 554 38.99 38.61 -42.08
N GLY A 555 39.99 39.18 -42.74
CA GLY A 555 40.51 40.54 -42.51
C GLY A 555 39.83 41.60 -43.40
N ASN A 556 39.75 42.87 -42.94
CA ASN A 556 38.92 43.93 -43.55
C ASN A 556 39.09 44.16 -45.08
N LYS A 557 40.25 43.84 -45.68
CA LYS A 557 40.47 43.95 -47.15
C LYS A 557 40.12 42.68 -47.93
N GLU A 558 39.92 41.56 -47.26
CA GLU A 558 39.69 40.23 -47.84
C GLU A 558 38.25 39.73 -47.62
N ILE A 559 37.41 40.49 -46.91
CA ILE A 559 36.01 40.13 -46.63
C ILE A 559 35.21 39.89 -47.92
N GLU A 560 35.43 40.66 -48.98
CA GLU A 560 34.69 40.47 -50.24
C GLU A 560 35.12 39.20 -50.97
N GLU A 561 36.40 38.83 -50.89
CA GLU A 561 36.90 37.56 -51.43
C GLU A 561 36.36 36.37 -50.63
N ALA A 562 36.30 36.50 -49.29
CA ALA A 562 35.70 35.51 -48.42
C ALA A 562 34.19 35.31 -48.68
N ILE A 563 33.45 36.38 -48.96
CA ILE A 563 32.03 36.32 -49.37
C ILE A 563 31.90 35.57 -50.70
N SER A 564 32.76 35.85 -51.69
CA SER A 564 32.72 35.14 -52.99
C SER A 564 32.98 33.64 -52.86
N TYR A 565 33.90 33.21 -51.99
CA TYR A 565 34.11 31.79 -51.71
C TYR A 565 32.89 31.13 -51.05
N LEU A 566 32.14 31.86 -50.21
CA LEU A 566 30.90 31.37 -49.62
C LEU A 566 29.74 31.33 -50.62
N GLU A 567 29.63 32.30 -51.53
CA GLU A 567 28.64 32.26 -52.61
C GLU A 567 28.87 31.04 -53.51
N GLN A 568 30.13 30.73 -53.83
CA GLN A 568 30.48 29.50 -54.55
C GLN A 568 30.06 28.24 -53.75
N ALA A 569 30.31 28.23 -52.44
CA ALA A 569 29.87 27.11 -51.58
C ALA A 569 28.34 26.97 -51.55
N GLU A 570 27.60 28.08 -51.51
CA GLU A 570 26.14 28.11 -51.52
C GLU A 570 25.57 27.64 -52.86
N THR A 571 26.21 27.98 -54.00
CA THR A 571 25.80 27.44 -55.31
C THR A 571 25.98 25.93 -55.45
N LEU A 572 26.90 25.34 -54.68
CA LEU A 572 27.11 23.89 -54.65
C LEU A 572 26.07 23.22 -53.75
N ASN A 573 25.82 23.77 -52.56
CA ASN A 573 24.81 23.27 -51.63
C ASN A 573 24.37 24.38 -50.66
N ASP A 574 23.10 24.79 -50.76
CA ASP A 574 22.49 25.82 -49.94
C ASP A 574 22.00 25.32 -48.57
N GLN A 575 22.04 24.01 -48.32
CA GLN A 575 21.55 23.38 -47.09
C GLN A 575 22.63 23.19 -46.03
N ILE A 576 23.82 23.76 -46.20
CA ILE A 576 24.93 23.61 -45.23
C ILE A 576 24.88 24.74 -44.20
N PRO A 577 24.57 24.44 -42.91
CA PRO A 577 24.45 25.47 -41.88
C PRO A 577 25.76 26.25 -41.65
N GLU A 578 26.91 25.59 -41.76
CA GLU A 578 28.22 26.21 -41.52
C GLU A 578 28.53 27.34 -42.49
N VAL A 579 28.05 27.23 -43.75
CA VAL A 579 28.19 28.27 -44.79
C VAL A 579 27.39 29.50 -44.36
N LYS A 580 26.11 29.32 -44.02
CA LYS A 580 25.23 30.42 -43.58
C LYS A 580 25.73 31.09 -42.30
N LYS A 581 26.22 30.31 -41.33
CA LYS A 581 26.81 30.85 -40.09
C LYS A 581 28.03 31.74 -40.38
N LEU A 582 28.86 31.36 -41.36
CA LEU A 582 30.01 32.18 -41.74
C LEU A 582 29.57 33.47 -42.44
N PHE A 583 28.57 33.41 -43.34
CA PHE A 583 27.97 34.62 -43.93
C PHE A 583 27.49 35.60 -42.86
N VAL A 584 26.73 35.13 -41.86
CA VAL A 584 26.30 35.96 -40.72
C VAL A 584 27.49 36.65 -40.06
N SER A 585 28.57 35.91 -39.78
CA SER A 585 29.75 36.46 -39.12
C SER A 585 30.47 37.53 -39.97
N LEU A 586 30.58 37.33 -41.28
CA LEU A 586 31.25 38.25 -42.20
C LEU A 586 30.42 39.52 -42.44
N PHE A 587 29.10 39.39 -42.64
CA PHE A 587 28.21 40.54 -42.79
C PHE A 587 28.13 41.39 -41.51
N LEU A 588 28.17 40.76 -40.32
CA LEU A 588 28.29 41.50 -39.06
C LEU A 588 29.61 42.29 -38.97
N LYS A 589 30.74 41.72 -39.42
CA LYS A 589 32.04 42.43 -39.49
C LYS A 589 31.99 43.60 -40.48
N LYS A 590 31.34 43.41 -41.64
CA LYS A 590 31.08 44.45 -42.66
C LYS A 590 30.08 45.52 -42.18
N LYS A 591 29.41 45.32 -41.04
CA LYS A 591 28.29 46.12 -40.52
C LYS A 591 27.08 46.16 -41.46
N ASP A 592 26.97 45.17 -42.34
CA ASP A 592 25.79 44.98 -43.18
C ASP A 592 24.75 44.17 -42.40
N TYR A 593 24.00 44.89 -41.56
CA TYR A 593 23.02 44.26 -40.68
C TYR A 593 21.81 43.70 -41.43
N LYS A 594 21.54 44.15 -42.66
CA LYS A 594 20.41 43.66 -43.46
C LYS A 594 20.69 42.24 -43.94
N ASN A 595 21.83 42.03 -44.60
CA ASN A 595 22.21 40.69 -45.06
C ASN A 595 22.53 39.75 -43.90
N ALA A 596 23.15 40.26 -42.82
CA ALA A 596 23.36 39.46 -41.62
C ALA A 596 22.05 38.91 -41.02
N ALA A 597 20.95 39.67 -41.06
CA ALA A 597 19.66 39.21 -40.56
C ALA A 597 19.04 38.14 -41.47
N ILE A 598 19.12 38.30 -42.80
CA ILE A 598 18.59 37.34 -43.78
C ILE A 598 19.31 35.99 -43.65
N TYR A 599 20.65 35.98 -43.71
CA TYR A 599 21.43 34.75 -43.58
C TYR A 599 21.30 34.10 -42.18
N ALA A 600 21.01 34.89 -41.14
CA ALA A 600 20.73 34.35 -39.82
C ALA A 600 19.37 33.64 -39.77
N GLU A 601 18.34 34.19 -40.42
CA GLU A 601 17.03 33.56 -40.61
C GLU A 601 17.17 32.25 -41.39
N ASP A 602 17.91 32.27 -42.50
CA ASP A 602 18.16 31.08 -43.31
C ASP A 602 18.97 30.00 -42.59
N TYR A 603 19.89 30.39 -41.71
CA TYR A 603 20.60 29.47 -40.82
C TYR A 603 19.66 28.86 -39.79
N LEU A 604 18.81 29.68 -39.16
CA LEU A 604 17.84 29.21 -38.16
C LEU A 604 16.81 28.26 -38.76
N ASN A 605 16.50 28.37 -40.06
CA ASN A 605 15.68 27.40 -40.76
C ASN A 605 16.33 26.01 -40.89
N LEU A 606 17.66 25.92 -40.84
CA LEU A 606 18.39 24.65 -40.89
C LEU A 606 18.77 24.12 -39.50
N LYS A 607 19.18 25.03 -38.61
CA LYS A 607 19.63 24.76 -37.23
C LYS A 607 18.85 25.65 -36.27
N PRO A 608 17.55 25.39 -36.07
CA PRO A 608 16.70 26.26 -35.27
C PRO A 608 17.05 26.27 -33.79
N VAL A 609 17.84 25.32 -33.28
CA VAL A 609 18.23 25.21 -31.87
C VAL A 609 19.28 26.26 -31.43
N ASP A 610 20.02 26.87 -32.37
CA ASP A 610 21.14 27.77 -32.05
C ASP A 610 20.67 29.12 -31.49
N LYS A 611 20.76 29.25 -30.17
CA LYS A 611 20.28 30.40 -29.40
C LYS A 611 21.12 31.66 -29.61
N GLU A 612 22.43 31.50 -29.86
CA GLU A 612 23.33 32.62 -30.12
C GLU A 612 22.98 33.28 -31.46
N ILE A 613 22.73 32.47 -32.48
CA ILE A 613 22.31 32.99 -33.79
C ILE A 613 20.92 33.63 -33.70
N LEU A 614 20.01 33.10 -32.87
CA LEU A 614 18.71 33.74 -32.63
C LEU A 614 18.85 35.14 -32.01
N TYR A 615 19.75 35.31 -31.03
CA TYR A 615 20.09 36.62 -30.47
C TYR A 615 20.72 37.56 -31.52
N ILE A 616 21.63 37.03 -32.34
CA ILE A 616 22.29 37.77 -33.42
C ILE A 616 21.27 38.22 -34.46
N ALA A 617 20.35 37.35 -34.87
CA ALA A 617 19.28 37.65 -35.82
C ALA A 617 18.41 38.81 -35.31
N SER A 618 17.99 38.75 -34.05
CA SER A 618 17.24 39.83 -33.40
C SER A 618 18.02 41.14 -33.37
N THR A 619 19.30 41.09 -33.03
CA THR A 619 20.16 42.29 -32.95
C THR A 619 20.45 42.90 -34.33
N ALA A 620 20.72 42.07 -35.34
CA ALA A 620 20.96 42.49 -36.71
C ALA A 620 19.70 43.10 -37.32
N ALA A 621 18.55 42.44 -37.17
CA ALA A 621 17.25 42.95 -37.63
C ALA A 621 16.87 44.27 -36.96
N ARG A 622 17.20 44.46 -35.68
CA ARG A 622 16.99 45.75 -35.00
C ARG A 622 17.85 46.84 -35.60
N LYS A 623 19.13 46.56 -35.85
CA LYS A 623 20.08 47.53 -36.41
C LYS A 623 19.82 47.84 -37.88
N SER A 624 19.20 46.92 -38.64
CA SER A 624 18.75 47.18 -40.02
C SER A 624 17.45 47.99 -40.09
N GLY A 625 16.77 48.22 -38.95
CA GLY A 625 15.49 48.93 -38.87
C GLY A 625 14.26 48.04 -39.04
N SER A 626 14.44 46.73 -39.21
CA SER A 626 13.35 45.75 -39.29
C SER A 626 12.83 45.35 -37.90
N PHE A 627 12.24 46.31 -37.18
CA PHE A 627 11.85 46.14 -35.77
C PHE A 627 10.88 44.99 -35.52
N GLN A 628 9.95 44.69 -36.45
CA GLN A 628 8.98 43.61 -36.27
C GLN A 628 9.63 42.22 -36.31
N LYS A 629 10.56 41.98 -37.25
CA LYS A 629 11.35 40.73 -37.29
C LYS A 629 12.29 40.64 -36.09
N ALA A 630 12.89 41.76 -35.71
CA ALA A 630 13.74 41.82 -34.51
C ALA A 630 12.98 41.41 -33.25
N LEU A 631 11.74 41.90 -33.12
CA LEU A 631 10.84 41.56 -32.02
C LEU A 631 10.50 40.07 -32.01
N ASP A 632 10.16 39.49 -33.17
CA ASP A 632 9.84 38.06 -33.26
C ASP A 632 11.00 37.18 -32.80
N PHE A 633 12.21 37.37 -33.35
CA PHE A 633 13.39 36.62 -32.92
C PHE A 633 13.72 36.81 -31.43
N GLY A 634 13.56 38.04 -30.92
CA GLY A 634 13.82 38.36 -29.52
C GLY A 634 12.83 37.67 -28.58
N GLU A 635 11.54 37.69 -28.90
CA GLU A 635 10.51 37.03 -28.10
C GLU A 635 10.64 35.49 -28.18
N ARG A 636 10.96 34.93 -29.35
CA ARG A 636 11.30 33.49 -29.48
C ARG A 636 12.44 33.10 -28.54
N LEU A 637 13.53 33.87 -28.52
CA LEU A 637 14.65 33.60 -27.62
C LEU A 637 14.25 33.73 -26.15
N LYS A 638 13.42 34.71 -25.80
CA LYS A 638 12.91 34.87 -24.43
C LYS A 638 12.02 33.71 -24.00
N LEU A 639 11.22 33.14 -24.91
CA LEU A 639 10.44 31.94 -24.62
C LEU A 639 11.33 30.73 -24.35
N ARG A 640 12.50 30.63 -24.96
CA ARG A 640 13.45 29.54 -24.71
C ARG A 640 14.34 29.79 -23.49
N GLU A 641 14.79 31.03 -23.31
CA GLU A 641 15.68 31.46 -22.23
C GLU A 641 15.19 32.79 -21.62
N PRO A 642 14.27 32.73 -20.64
CA PRO A 642 13.71 33.92 -20.01
C PRO A 642 14.76 34.81 -19.33
N ASN A 643 15.83 34.20 -18.82
CA ASN A 643 16.87 34.87 -18.03
C ASN A 643 18.05 35.38 -18.89
N HIS A 644 17.95 35.34 -20.22
CA HIS A 644 19.04 35.77 -21.11
C HIS A 644 19.15 37.31 -21.15
N ILE A 645 19.97 37.88 -20.25
CA ILE A 645 20.13 39.33 -20.01
C ILE A 645 20.34 40.12 -21.31
N LYS A 646 21.26 39.69 -22.18
CA LYS A 646 21.56 40.41 -23.44
C LYS A 646 20.33 40.52 -24.34
N ASN A 647 19.45 39.52 -24.32
CA ASN A 647 18.22 39.50 -25.12
C ASN A 647 17.16 40.40 -24.48
N LEU A 648 17.01 40.38 -23.15
CA LEU A 648 16.10 41.28 -22.45
C LEU A 648 16.43 42.75 -22.70
N VAL A 649 17.73 43.11 -22.69
CA VAL A 649 18.20 44.46 -23.07
C VAL A 649 17.83 44.79 -24.52
N ASN A 650 18.07 43.85 -25.43
CA ASN A 650 17.74 44.05 -26.85
C ASN A 650 16.22 44.21 -27.05
N LEU A 651 15.40 43.39 -26.39
CA LEU A 651 13.93 43.48 -26.41
C LEU A 651 13.42 44.81 -25.82
N ALA A 652 13.97 45.27 -24.70
CA ALA A 652 13.61 46.57 -24.14
C ALA A 652 13.87 47.71 -25.14
N GLN A 653 15.02 47.67 -25.84
CA GLN A 653 15.34 48.63 -26.90
C GLN A 653 14.40 48.53 -28.11
N ILE A 654 14.01 47.31 -28.51
CA ILE A 654 13.04 47.09 -29.61
C ILE A 654 11.67 47.63 -29.22
N TYR A 655 11.19 47.36 -28.00
CA TYR A 655 9.92 47.86 -27.51
C TYR A 655 9.89 49.39 -27.40
N ILE A 656 11.00 50.02 -26.98
CA ILE A 656 11.14 51.48 -27.01
C ILE A 656 11.04 52.00 -28.45
N ALA A 657 11.73 51.37 -29.41
CA ALA A 657 11.66 51.77 -30.82
C ALA A 657 10.24 51.61 -31.41
N LEU A 658 9.49 50.60 -30.95
CA LEU A 658 8.08 50.38 -31.30
C LEU A 658 7.10 51.20 -30.45
N LYS A 659 7.59 52.09 -29.57
CA LYS A 659 6.80 52.94 -28.66
C LYS A 659 5.91 52.17 -27.67
N ASN A 660 6.23 50.91 -27.38
CA ASN A 660 5.53 50.11 -26.37
C ASN A 660 6.29 50.17 -25.02
N TYR A 661 6.18 51.30 -24.33
CA TYR A 661 6.95 51.56 -23.11
C TYR A 661 6.57 50.65 -21.94
N LYS A 662 5.32 50.20 -21.86
CA LYS A 662 4.86 49.26 -20.83
C LYS A 662 5.61 47.93 -20.92
N ARG A 663 5.63 47.32 -22.11
CA ARG A 663 6.38 46.08 -22.36
C ARG A 663 7.89 46.27 -22.19
N ALA A 664 8.43 47.43 -22.59
CA ALA A 664 9.84 47.74 -22.36
C ALA A 664 10.18 47.74 -20.87
N MET A 665 9.32 48.33 -20.02
CA MET A 665 9.50 48.34 -18.57
C MET A 665 9.41 46.93 -17.98
N GLU A 666 8.45 46.11 -18.43
CA GLU A 666 8.37 44.69 -18.01
C GLU A 666 9.67 43.94 -18.31
N MET A 667 10.31 44.16 -19.47
CA MET A 667 11.59 43.51 -19.79
C MET A 667 12.74 44.00 -18.92
N VAL A 668 12.73 45.30 -18.57
CA VAL A 668 13.70 45.90 -17.65
C VAL A 668 13.56 45.31 -16.25
N ASP A 669 12.34 45.17 -15.75
CA ASP A 669 12.08 44.64 -14.41
C ASP A 669 12.50 43.16 -14.30
N VAL A 670 12.20 42.35 -15.33
CA VAL A 670 12.69 40.96 -15.42
C VAL A 670 14.21 40.92 -15.51
N ALA A 671 14.84 41.84 -16.25
CA ALA A 671 16.30 41.84 -16.36
C ALA A 671 17.00 42.27 -15.06
N LEU A 672 16.40 43.18 -14.29
CA LEU A 672 16.89 43.60 -12.97
C LEU A 672 16.68 42.56 -11.89
N SER A 673 15.66 41.69 -12.00
CA SER A 673 15.50 40.57 -11.07
C SER A 673 16.60 39.52 -11.25
N VAL A 674 17.15 39.38 -12.46
CA VAL A 674 18.28 38.50 -12.78
C VAL A 674 19.62 39.15 -12.43
N ASP A 675 19.86 40.39 -12.84
CA ASP A 675 21.07 41.17 -12.53
C ASP A 675 20.73 42.60 -12.08
N PRO A 676 20.61 42.84 -10.76
CA PRO A 676 20.23 44.14 -10.21
C PRO A 676 21.23 45.26 -10.49
N LYS A 677 22.49 44.94 -10.86
CA LYS A 677 23.58 45.92 -11.01
C LYS A 677 23.91 46.22 -12.47
N HIS A 678 23.11 45.75 -13.41
CA HIS A 678 23.42 45.89 -14.82
C HIS A 678 23.30 47.36 -15.29
N GLU A 679 24.43 48.02 -15.53
CA GLU A 679 24.50 49.47 -15.84
C GLU A 679 23.62 49.89 -17.03
N VAL A 680 23.56 49.07 -18.09
CA VAL A 680 22.79 49.38 -19.30
C VAL A 680 21.28 49.36 -19.02
N ILE A 681 20.82 48.42 -18.18
CA ILE A 681 19.40 48.28 -17.85
C ILE A 681 18.96 49.41 -16.93
N LEU A 682 19.77 49.79 -15.95
CA LEU A 682 19.50 50.94 -15.08
C LEU A 682 19.36 52.24 -15.88
N LYS A 683 20.24 52.48 -16.85
CA LYS A 683 20.12 53.63 -17.76
C LYS A 683 18.83 53.59 -18.58
N ILE A 684 18.42 52.43 -19.08
CA ILE A 684 17.16 52.27 -19.82
C ILE A 684 15.96 52.52 -18.89
N GLN A 685 16.00 52.03 -17.65
CA GLN A 685 14.97 52.26 -16.64
C GLN A 685 14.78 53.75 -16.33
N ASP A 686 15.87 54.49 -16.13
CA ASP A 686 15.83 55.94 -15.87
C ASP A 686 15.21 56.71 -17.03
N VAL A 687 15.52 56.31 -18.27
CA VAL A 687 14.92 56.89 -19.48
C VAL A 687 13.42 56.60 -19.50
N LEU A 688 13.00 55.35 -19.32
CA LEU A 688 11.59 54.96 -19.33
C LEU A 688 10.77 55.65 -18.24
N ARG A 689 11.32 55.81 -17.03
CA ARG A 689 10.66 56.52 -15.92
C ARG A 689 10.44 58.00 -16.21
N LYS A 690 11.40 58.66 -16.86
CA LYS A 690 11.24 60.06 -17.31
C LYS A 690 10.11 60.19 -18.33
N TYR A 691 10.01 59.25 -19.27
CA TYR A 691 8.93 59.23 -20.26
C TYR A 691 7.56 58.95 -19.63
N SER A 692 7.45 58.03 -18.67
CA SER A 692 6.18 57.77 -17.97
C SER A 692 5.72 58.97 -17.14
N HIS A 693 6.65 59.72 -16.54
CA HIS A 693 6.31 60.90 -15.75
C HIS A 693 5.79 62.05 -16.63
N ASN A 694 6.45 62.28 -17.77
CA ASN A 694 6.03 63.32 -18.72
C ASN A 694 4.66 63.03 -19.37
N MET A 695 4.31 61.76 -19.64
CA MET A 695 2.99 61.41 -20.18
C MET A 695 1.86 61.63 -19.16
N ALA A 696 2.12 61.37 -17.87
CA ALA A 696 1.14 61.64 -16.80
C ALA A 696 0.85 63.14 -16.62
N GLU A 697 1.82 64.02 -16.91
CA GLU A 697 1.65 65.48 -16.89
C GLU A 697 1.00 66.05 -18.16
N THR A 698 0.92 65.29 -19.26
CA THR A 698 0.26 65.75 -20.51
C THR A 698 -1.20 65.27 -20.63
N GLU A 699 -1.61 64.27 -19.83
CA GLU A 699 -2.99 63.78 -19.75
C GLU A 699 -3.80 64.40 -18.60
N SER A 700 -3.17 65.24 -17.76
CA SER A 700 -3.82 66.12 -16.77
C SER A 700 -3.99 67.53 -17.31
#